data_AF-A0A6G1JXU7-F1
#
_entry.id   AF-A0A6G1JXU7-F1
#
_cell.length_a   1.000
_cell.length_b   1.000
_cell.length_c   1.000
_cell.angle_alpha   90.00
_cell.angle_beta   90.00
_cell.angle_gamma   90.00
#
_symmetry.space_group_name_H-M   'P 1'
#
loop_
_entity.id
_entity.type
_entity.pdbx_description
1 polymer ?
#
loop_
_entity_poly.entity_id
_entity_poly.type
_entity_poly.pdbx_seq_one_letter_code
_entity_poly.pdbx_strand_id
1 'polypeptide(L)'
;MSCTEQNWENELLERPRVLYVWVFAGFSFYFSAELIVVTGGEMRNSRKNLPIASRHFFYRLVFFYLLGSLAISVICASNAKDLISRAGNANASPFVVAIKSAGISRLPSVVNAGILTSAWSAGNSYLYMSSRSLYSLAIAGQAPKIFTRCNRYGLPSYAGMAASCFAFLAYLSVGSQSGVVFNWFISLTNTAGYTSWMVCCIILIQFRKACNVQGVTVPYRSKIQPYAAWVALFFFAFLLLANGFTVFYLGQLTTSGFVTTYLGIPIFVALWLGHKFTVGKKDPWISAPAEVDLVTNVGERVAEKHDLYKDIQFNTLIKSAHCNDTEHTWTFKDDGMNEYTTTFFISCIGFLSAPTLPAIPGIETFKGESFHTSRWPENLDISRDFAEPSIKSISVFQRTANWSAPLRNSDISFDQMDKHKTEYGAIFERCAKSPSGFLYEADPRKTADVTDDERLAFYEKLYSEPGFSKWLGVFSDRYTDRQANELYSKFIADKIRGRVHDPVVADSLIPKHHRFGTRRVPLESGYFEALNKPNVHLVDLRKTPASHITENSFVTKDGKAQELDVLIYATGFDPITGAFSAIERHAKDDRPLVASSDTKQGQRAIWLDHRPRTFLGLTERAMPNMFMVLGPHQPFGNAKRNIEHAVKVVSDLLQFCKDNNYTYVEPTQKAVDEWSEHVVECSKGAILTNEIDSWMTGVNTNVDGKTVRNVARYAGSVIEYRKRCEDCKVSGYQGLEFLK
;
A
#
# COMPACT_ATOMS: atom_id res chain seq x y z
N MET A 1 13.71 -31.97 -81.35
CA MET A 1 14.22 -30.59 -81.17
C MET A 1 13.65 -30.12 -79.85
N SER A 2 14.37 -30.36 -78.76
CA SER A 2 15.33 -29.41 -78.18
C SER A 2 14.61 -28.31 -77.41
N CYS A 3 14.88 -28.30 -76.10
CA CYS A 3 15.15 -27.12 -75.28
C CYS A 3 14.04 -26.06 -75.18
N THR A 4 13.54 -25.83 -73.96
CA THR A 4 13.55 -24.51 -73.26
C THR A 4 12.40 -24.32 -72.26
N GLU A 5 12.06 -25.27 -71.38
CA GLU A 5 11.17 -24.92 -70.25
C GLU A 5 11.35 -25.75 -68.98
N GLN A 6 12.10 -26.85 -69.03
CA GLN A 6 12.30 -27.75 -67.87
C GLN A 6 13.42 -27.31 -66.90
N ASN A 7 14.09 -26.19 -67.16
CA ASN A 7 15.17 -25.67 -66.30
C ASN A 7 14.73 -24.51 -65.38
N TRP A 8 13.54 -23.92 -65.56
CA TRP A 8 13.09 -22.80 -64.72
C TRP A 8 12.45 -23.23 -63.39
N GLU A 9 11.92 -24.45 -63.30
CA GLU A 9 11.32 -24.95 -62.04
C GLU A 9 12.37 -25.40 -61.00
N ASN A 10 13.61 -25.66 -61.42
CA ASN A 10 14.67 -26.13 -60.54
C ASN A 10 15.64 -25.01 -60.07
N GLU A 11 15.60 -23.80 -60.64
CA GLU A 11 16.47 -22.69 -60.23
C GLU A 11 15.84 -21.69 -59.22
N LEU A 12 14.56 -21.85 -58.86
CA LEU A 12 13.95 -21.09 -57.74
C LEU A 12 14.15 -21.78 -56.38
N LEU A 13 15.27 -22.52 -56.25
CA LEU A 13 15.69 -23.29 -55.09
C LEU A 13 16.17 -22.45 -53.88
N GLU A 14 16.12 -21.11 -53.92
CA GLU A 14 16.51 -20.24 -52.80
C GLU A 14 15.44 -19.19 -52.43
N ARG A 15 14.17 -19.61 -52.26
CA ARG A 15 13.22 -18.78 -51.51
C ARG A 15 13.74 -18.57 -50.08
N PRO A 16 13.56 -17.41 -49.42
CA PRO A 16 13.95 -17.22 -48.02
C PRO A 16 12.98 -17.99 -47.11
N ARG A 17 13.05 -19.34 -47.16
CA ARG A 17 12.33 -20.27 -46.30
C ARG A 17 12.67 -20.00 -44.84
N VAL A 18 13.88 -19.56 -44.56
CA VAL A 18 14.31 -19.18 -43.21
C VAL A 18 13.50 -17.99 -42.70
N LEU A 19 13.38 -16.90 -43.48
CA LEU A 19 12.58 -15.73 -43.09
C LEU A 19 11.09 -16.07 -42.98
N TYR A 20 10.58 -16.88 -43.91
CA TYR A 20 9.20 -17.40 -43.84
C TYR A 20 8.97 -18.17 -42.54
N VAL A 21 9.85 -19.11 -42.21
CA VAL A 21 9.76 -19.91 -40.98
C VAL A 21 9.91 -19.03 -39.74
N TRP A 22 10.78 -18.02 -39.75
CA TRP A 22 10.94 -17.11 -38.61
C TRP A 22 9.69 -16.28 -38.35
N VAL A 23 9.10 -15.72 -39.40
CA VAL A 23 7.86 -14.96 -39.31
C VAL A 23 6.68 -15.87 -38.91
N PHE A 24 6.62 -17.08 -39.48
CA PHE A 24 5.51 -18.00 -39.28
C PHE A 24 5.61 -18.79 -37.97
N ALA A 25 6.78 -19.09 -37.43
CA ALA A 25 6.93 -19.83 -36.17
C ALA A 25 6.56 -18.98 -34.94
N GLY A 26 6.58 -17.66 -35.09
CA GLY A 26 6.33 -16.71 -34.02
C GLY A 26 5.02 -16.92 -33.25
N PHE A 27 3.90 -17.16 -33.95
CA PHE A 27 2.57 -17.30 -33.31
C PHE A 27 2.52 -18.39 -32.24
N SER A 28 3.37 -19.41 -32.35
CA SER A 28 3.40 -20.53 -31.40
C SER A 28 3.94 -20.14 -30.02
N PHE A 29 4.66 -19.01 -29.92
CA PHE A 29 5.32 -18.57 -28.69
C PHE A 29 4.74 -17.27 -28.11
N TYR A 30 3.99 -16.50 -28.89
CA TYR A 30 3.38 -15.27 -28.37
C TYR A 30 2.41 -15.56 -27.24
N PHE A 31 2.30 -14.59 -26.33
CA PHE A 31 1.35 -14.57 -25.23
C PHE A 31 1.53 -15.67 -24.17
N SER A 32 2.49 -16.59 -24.34
CA SER A 32 2.77 -17.66 -23.38
C SER A 32 3.49 -17.14 -22.13
N ALA A 33 4.44 -16.21 -22.28
CA ALA A 33 5.10 -15.58 -21.15
C ALA A 33 4.15 -14.60 -20.44
N GLU A 34 3.34 -13.90 -21.23
CA GLU A 34 2.33 -12.96 -20.78
C GLU A 34 1.23 -13.66 -19.98
N LEU A 35 0.84 -14.87 -20.37
CA LEU A 35 -0.08 -15.70 -19.60
C LEU A 35 0.43 -15.94 -18.16
N ILE A 36 1.73 -16.16 -17.98
CA ILE A 36 2.35 -16.33 -16.65
C ILE A 36 2.25 -15.01 -15.84
N VAL A 37 2.41 -13.87 -16.50
CA VAL A 37 2.29 -12.55 -15.86
C VAL A 37 0.85 -12.24 -15.49
N VAL A 38 -0.11 -12.45 -16.41
CA VAL A 38 -1.54 -12.23 -16.19
C VAL A 38 -2.08 -13.13 -15.08
N THR A 39 -1.71 -14.41 -15.09
CA THR A 39 -2.06 -15.34 -13.99
C THR A 39 -1.39 -14.95 -12.68
N GLY A 40 -0.26 -14.24 -12.72
CA GLY A 40 0.42 -13.68 -11.55
C GLY A 40 -0.47 -12.79 -10.68
N GLY A 41 -1.45 -12.09 -11.27
CA GLY A 41 -2.43 -11.27 -10.54
C GLY A 41 -3.43 -12.07 -9.70
N GLU A 42 -3.66 -13.34 -10.06
CA GLU A 42 -4.54 -14.27 -9.33
C GLU A 42 -3.74 -15.36 -8.59
N MET A 43 -2.40 -15.32 -8.67
CA MET A 43 -1.52 -16.36 -8.14
C MET A 43 -1.27 -16.16 -6.64
N ARG A 44 -1.53 -17.22 -5.87
CA ARG A 44 -1.12 -17.29 -4.46
C ARG A 44 0.41 -17.19 -4.36
N ASN A 45 0.93 -16.33 -3.49
CA ASN A 45 2.37 -16.14 -3.28
C ASN A 45 3.14 -15.82 -4.57
N SER A 46 2.66 -14.81 -5.30
CA SER A 46 3.16 -14.45 -6.63
C SER A 46 4.69 -14.24 -6.68
N ARG A 47 5.29 -13.58 -5.68
CA ARG A 47 6.74 -13.34 -5.63
C ARG A 47 7.60 -14.60 -5.56
N LYS A 48 7.08 -15.71 -4.99
CA LYS A 48 7.78 -17.00 -4.93
C LYS A 48 7.46 -17.87 -6.14
N ASN A 49 6.18 -17.92 -6.52
CA ASN A 49 5.71 -18.84 -7.55
C ASN A 49 5.99 -18.33 -8.97
N LEU A 50 6.00 -17.01 -9.20
CA LEU A 50 6.24 -16.42 -10.52
C LEU A 50 7.66 -16.71 -11.03
N PRO A 51 8.74 -16.57 -10.22
CA PRO A 51 10.07 -16.96 -10.67
C PRO A 51 10.21 -18.47 -10.93
N ILE A 52 9.56 -19.31 -10.12
CA ILE A 52 9.58 -20.77 -10.30
C ILE A 52 8.88 -21.15 -11.61
N ALA A 53 7.67 -20.64 -11.83
CA ALA A 53 6.90 -20.85 -13.05
C ALA A 53 7.67 -20.36 -14.29
N SER A 54 8.29 -19.19 -14.21
CA SER A 54 9.10 -18.63 -15.30
C SER A 54 10.31 -19.51 -15.65
N ARG A 55 11.01 -20.07 -14.64
CA ARG A 55 12.13 -21.00 -14.88
C ARG A 55 11.65 -22.31 -15.50
N HIS A 56 10.57 -22.90 -14.98
CA HIS A 56 9.99 -24.12 -15.53
C HIS A 56 9.52 -23.93 -16.97
N PHE A 57 8.91 -22.77 -17.27
CA PHE A 57 8.54 -22.42 -18.64
C PHE A 57 9.75 -22.44 -19.57
N PHE A 58 10.85 -21.79 -19.18
CA PHE A 58 12.08 -21.77 -19.98
C PHE A 58 12.65 -23.18 -20.22
N TYR A 59 12.76 -24.01 -19.17
CA TYR A 59 13.27 -25.38 -19.32
C TYR A 59 12.37 -26.24 -20.20
N ARG A 60 11.05 -26.12 -20.06
CA ARG A 60 10.08 -26.84 -20.90
C ARG A 60 10.19 -26.40 -22.36
N LEU A 61 10.35 -25.10 -22.60
CA LEU A 61 10.52 -24.56 -23.95
C LEU A 61 11.78 -25.12 -24.60
N VAL A 62 12.93 -25.06 -23.91
CA VAL A 62 14.20 -25.61 -24.42
C VAL A 62 14.09 -27.12 -24.66
N PHE A 63 13.61 -27.89 -23.68
CA PHE A 63 13.58 -29.35 -23.76
C PHE A 63 12.58 -29.84 -24.81
N PHE A 64 11.31 -29.47 -24.73
CA PHE A 64 10.28 -30.02 -25.61
C PHE A 64 10.38 -29.49 -27.04
N TYR A 65 10.77 -28.23 -27.24
CA TYR A 65 10.81 -27.66 -28.60
C TYR A 65 12.12 -27.93 -29.32
N LEU A 66 13.29 -27.81 -28.67
CA LEU A 66 14.55 -28.09 -29.35
C LEU A 66 14.73 -29.59 -29.58
N LEU A 67 14.53 -30.42 -28.55
CA LEU A 67 14.65 -31.88 -28.72
C LEU A 67 13.51 -32.44 -29.56
N GLY A 68 12.29 -31.90 -29.42
CA GLY A 68 11.17 -32.30 -30.27
C GLY A 68 11.41 -31.96 -31.74
N SER A 69 11.87 -30.74 -32.04
CA SER A 69 12.23 -30.34 -33.40
C SER A 69 13.40 -31.16 -33.96
N LEU A 70 14.43 -31.43 -33.14
CA LEU A 70 15.54 -32.31 -33.51
C LEU A 70 15.05 -33.73 -33.83
N ALA A 71 14.22 -34.31 -32.96
CA ALA A 71 13.66 -35.64 -33.15
C ALA A 71 12.85 -35.72 -34.46
N ILE A 72 11.96 -34.76 -34.72
CA ILE A 72 11.19 -34.68 -35.97
C ILE A 72 12.12 -34.58 -37.19
N SER A 73 13.15 -33.73 -37.10
CA SER A 73 14.09 -33.50 -38.20
C SER A 73 14.89 -34.76 -38.56
N VAL A 74 15.07 -35.67 -37.60
CA VAL A 74 15.74 -36.97 -37.82
C VAL A 74 14.78 -38.02 -38.35
N ILE A 75 13.54 -38.07 -37.86
CA ILE A 75 12.58 -39.16 -38.18
C ILE A 75 11.71 -38.89 -39.41
N CYS A 76 11.53 -37.63 -39.81
CA CYS A 76 10.68 -37.24 -40.94
C CYS A 76 11.54 -36.63 -42.04
N ALA A 77 11.54 -37.26 -43.22
CA ALA A 77 12.22 -36.71 -44.38
C ALA A 77 11.59 -35.36 -44.79
N SER A 78 12.43 -34.35 -45.02
CA SER A 78 12.00 -32.98 -45.38
C SER A 78 11.28 -32.90 -46.74
N ASN A 79 11.41 -33.93 -47.57
CA ASN A 79 10.80 -34.06 -48.89
C ASN A 79 9.59 -35.02 -48.94
N ALA A 80 9.07 -35.46 -47.79
CA ALA A 80 7.92 -36.36 -47.75
C ALA A 80 6.70 -35.74 -48.45
N LYS A 81 6.09 -36.47 -49.41
CA LYS A 81 4.98 -35.98 -50.25
C LYS A 81 3.78 -35.50 -49.43
N ASP A 82 3.48 -36.20 -48.33
CA ASP A 82 2.38 -35.84 -47.42
C ASP A 82 2.64 -34.53 -46.66
N LEU A 83 3.91 -34.19 -46.41
CA LEU A 83 4.34 -32.94 -45.76
C LEU A 83 4.19 -31.73 -46.70
N ILE A 84 4.36 -31.96 -48.02
CA ILE A 84 4.29 -30.93 -49.07
C ILE A 84 2.84 -30.77 -49.59
N SER A 85 1.95 -31.69 -49.25
CA SER A 85 0.54 -31.62 -49.63
C SER A 85 -0.14 -30.40 -48.97
N ARG A 86 -0.80 -29.55 -49.76
CA ARG A 86 -1.44 -28.29 -49.30
C ARG A 86 -2.70 -28.52 -48.43
N ALA A 87 -2.90 -29.70 -47.85
CA ALA A 87 -4.17 -30.11 -47.26
C ALA A 87 -4.53 -29.40 -45.94
N GLY A 88 -3.60 -28.69 -45.30
CA GLY A 88 -3.88 -27.81 -44.16
C GLY A 88 -4.65 -28.46 -42.99
N ASN A 89 -4.49 -29.79 -42.81
CA ASN A 89 -5.21 -30.57 -41.81
C ASN A 89 -4.22 -31.38 -40.95
N ALA A 90 -4.71 -31.98 -39.85
CA ALA A 90 -3.87 -32.70 -38.88
C ALA A 90 -3.06 -33.88 -39.50
N ASN A 91 -3.47 -34.38 -40.67
CA ASN A 91 -2.77 -35.47 -41.36
C ASN A 91 -1.43 -35.03 -41.99
N ALA A 92 -1.21 -33.72 -42.16
CA ALA A 92 0.06 -33.15 -42.63
C ALA A 92 1.07 -32.92 -41.48
N SER A 93 0.76 -33.32 -40.24
CA SER A 93 1.69 -33.20 -39.11
C SER A 93 2.94 -34.07 -39.33
N PRO A 94 4.16 -33.53 -39.15
CA PRO A 94 5.41 -34.29 -39.30
C PRO A 94 5.46 -35.56 -38.43
N PHE A 95 4.87 -35.50 -37.22
CA PHE A 95 4.78 -36.67 -36.34
C PHE A 95 3.89 -37.76 -36.94
N VAL A 96 2.73 -37.38 -37.50
CA VAL A 96 1.79 -38.31 -38.12
C VAL A 96 2.40 -38.93 -39.38
N VAL A 97 3.10 -38.13 -40.19
CA VAL A 97 3.80 -38.59 -41.40
C VAL A 97 4.89 -39.59 -41.02
N ALA A 98 5.77 -39.27 -40.06
CA ALA A 98 6.83 -40.17 -39.62
C ALA A 98 6.29 -41.51 -39.10
N ILE A 99 5.20 -41.49 -38.32
CA ILE A 99 4.56 -42.69 -37.78
C ILE A 99 3.94 -43.55 -38.88
N LYS A 100 3.30 -42.92 -39.88
CA LYS A 100 2.76 -43.63 -41.05
C LYS A 100 3.88 -44.23 -41.89
N SER A 101 4.97 -43.50 -42.12
CA SER A 101 6.16 -44.00 -42.82
C SER A 101 6.82 -45.15 -42.07
N ALA A 102 6.74 -45.19 -40.74
CA ALA A 102 7.18 -46.30 -39.91
C ALA A 102 6.21 -47.51 -39.89
N GLY A 103 5.06 -47.45 -40.59
CA GLY A 103 4.10 -48.55 -40.69
C GLY A 103 3.20 -48.77 -39.46
N ILE A 104 3.14 -47.81 -38.52
CA ILE A 104 2.37 -47.96 -37.27
C ILE A 104 0.94 -47.43 -37.47
N SER A 105 -0.06 -48.32 -37.46
CA SER A 105 -1.44 -47.99 -37.88
C SER A 105 -2.30 -47.26 -36.83
N ARG A 106 -2.12 -47.52 -35.53
CA ARG A 106 -2.99 -46.96 -34.46
C ARG A 106 -2.46 -45.67 -33.83
N LEU A 107 -1.15 -45.47 -33.83
CA LEU A 107 -0.49 -44.34 -33.18
C LEU A 107 -0.84 -42.96 -33.80
N PRO A 108 -1.10 -42.81 -35.11
CA PRO A 108 -1.56 -41.54 -35.70
C PRO A 108 -2.83 -40.98 -35.06
N SER A 109 -3.80 -41.84 -34.75
CA SER A 109 -5.07 -41.43 -34.12
C SER A 109 -4.86 -40.92 -32.68
N VAL A 110 -3.92 -41.52 -31.95
CA VAL A 110 -3.54 -41.08 -30.60
C VAL A 110 -2.87 -39.71 -30.66
N VAL A 111 -1.96 -39.50 -31.61
CA VAL A 111 -1.31 -38.20 -31.83
C VAL A 111 -2.34 -37.13 -32.23
N ASN A 112 -3.28 -37.46 -33.12
CA ASN A 112 -4.36 -36.55 -33.50
C ASN A 112 -5.26 -36.18 -32.30
N ALA A 113 -5.60 -37.13 -31.42
CA ALA A 113 -6.33 -36.85 -30.19
C ALA A 113 -5.52 -35.93 -29.25
N GLY A 114 -4.21 -36.15 -29.15
CA GLY A 114 -3.28 -35.26 -28.43
C GLY A 114 -3.25 -33.83 -29.01
N ILE A 115 -3.21 -33.70 -30.34
CA ILE A 115 -3.24 -32.39 -31.02
C ILE A 115 -4.56 -31.66 -30.74
N LEU A 116 -5.70 -32.36 -30.81
CA LEU A 116 -7.02 -31.78 -30.55
C LEU A 116 -7.19 -31.33 -29.09
N THR A 117 -6.77 -32.16 -28.13
CA THR A 117 -6.81 -31.82 -26.70
C THR A 117 -5.87 -30.65 -26.38
N SER A 118 -4.69 -30.60 -27.01
CA SER A 118 -3.77 -29.47 -26.92
C SER A 118 -4.38 -28.18 -27.50
N ALA A 119 -5.04 -28.25 -28.65
CA ALA A 119 -5.72 -27.10 -29.25
C ALA A 119 -6.85 -26.57 -28.36
N TRP A 120 -7.64 -27.46 -27.77
CA TRP A 120 -8.68 -27.10 -26.81
C TRP A 120 -8.10 -26.43 -25.56
N SER A 121 -7.04 -26.99 -24.99
CA SER A 121 -6.34 -26.42 -23.83
C SER A 121 -5.80 -25.02 -24.13
N ALA A 122 -5.15 -24.84 -25.28
CA ALA A 122 -4.64 -23.53 -25.70
C ALA A 122 -5.77 -22.50 -25.87
N GLY A 123 -6.88 -22.89 -26.51
CA GLY A 123 -8.06 -22.04 -26.65
C GLY A 123 -8.60 -21.55 -25.30
N ASN A 124 -8.70 -22.44 -24.30
CA ASN A 124 -9.12 -22.07 -22.96
C ASN A 124 -8.15 -21.07 -22.28
N SER A 125 -6.83 -21.29 -22.41
CA SER A 125 -5.82 -20.39 -21.85
C SER A 125 -5.87 -18.98 -22.46
N TYR A 126 -6.05 -18.87 -23.77
CA TYR A 126 -6.14 -17.56 -24.44
C TYR A 126 -7.48 -16.85 -24.18
N LEU A 127 -8.58 -17.59 -24.03
CA LEU A 127 -9.86 -17.02 -23.61
C LEU A 127 -9.77 -16.46 -22.19
N TYR A 128 -9.16 -17.21 -21.27
CA TYR A 128 -8.85 -16.74 -19.93
C TYR A 128 -8.05 -15.43 -19.99
N MET A 129 -6.90 -15.43 -20.68
CA MET A 129 -6.02 -14.26 -20.75
C MET A 129 -6.72 -13.03 -21.34
N SER A 130 -7.51 -13.20 -22.40
CA SER A 130 -8.24 -12.11 -23.05
C SER A 130 -9.29 -11.50 -22.12
N SER A 131 -10.05 -12.34 -21.40
CA SER A 131 -11.05 -11.86 -20.44
C SER A 131 -10.42 -11.08 -19.28
N ARG A 132 -9.28 -11.53 -18.76
CA ARG A 132 -8.57 -10.87 -17.64
C ARG A 132 -7.93 -9.58 -18.07
N SER A 133 -7.34 -9.55 -19.27
CA SER A 133 -6.75 -8.32 -19.81
C SER A 133 -7.80 -7.22 -19.97
N LEU A 134 -8.99 -7.55 -20.49
CA LEU A 134 -10.09 -6.61 -20.64
C LEU A 134 -10.67 -6.16 -19.28
N TYR A 135 -10.78 -7.08 -18.33
CA TYR A 135 -11.20 -6.78 -16.94
C TYR A 135 -10.21 -5.83 -16.24
N SER A 136 -8.91 -6.12 -16.31
CA SER A 136 -7.85 -5.28 -15.72
C SER A 136 -7.83 -3.88 -16.33
N LEU A 137 -8.03 -3.76 -17.65
CA LEU A 137 -8.15 -2.46 -18.31
C LEU A 137 -9.37 -1.68 -17.81
N ALA A 138 -10.51 -2.35 -17.58
CA ALA A 138 -11.73 -1.69 -17.10
C ALA A 138 -11.60 -1.22 -15.65
N ILE A 139 -10.91 -1.98 -14.79
CA ILE A 139 -10.59 -1.55 -13.41
C ILE A 139 -9.69 -0.33 -13.42
N ALA A 140 -8.67 -0.31 -14.29
CA ALA A 140 -7.77 0.82 -14.44
C ALA A 140 -8.45 2.06 -15.07
N GLY A 141 -9.76 1.99 -15.37
CA GLY A 141 -10.51 3.04 -16.04
C GLY A 141 -10.24 3.15 -17.54
N GLN A 142 -9.39 2.28 -18.11
CA GLN A 142 -8.92 2.34 -19.49
C GLN A 142 -9.88 1.65 -20.49
N ALA A 143 -10.90 0.93 -19.99
CA ALA A 143 -11.97 0.32 -20.76
C ALA A 143 -13.35 0.56 -20.10
N PRO A 144 -14.48 0.35 -20.82
CA PRO A 144 -15.81 0.59 -20.28
C PRO A 144 -16.09 -0.17 -18.97
N LYS A 145 -16.68 0.53 -17.98
CA LYS A 145 -16.97 -0.02 -16.64
C LYS A 145 -17.85 -1.27 -16.64
N ILE A 146 -18.59 -1.56 -17.71
CA ILE A 146 -19.39 -2.79 -17.83
C ILE A 146 -18.54 -4.06 -17.66
N PHE A 147 -17.26 -4.01 -18.04
CA PHE A 147 -16.36 -5.15 -17.97
C PHE A 147 -15.81 -5.41 -16.56
N THR A 148 -16.01 -4.51 -15.58
CA THR A 148 -15.57 -4.74 -14.17
C THR A 148 -16.52 -5.65 -13.39
N ARG A 149 -17.68 -5.99 -13.95
CA ARG A 149 -18.69 -6.78 -13.24
C ARG A 149 -18.33 -8.27 -13.23
N CYS A 150 -18.12 -8.79 -12.02
CA CYS A 150 -17.91 -10.21 -11.75
C CYS A 150 -19.20 -10.91 -11.32
N ASN A 151 -19.30 -12.22 -11.58
CA ASN A 151 -20.33 -13.07 -11.00
C ASN A 151 -19.99 -13.44 -9.54
N ARG A 152 -20.90 -14.16 -8.87
CA ARG A 152 -20.73 -14.61 -7.46
C ARG A 152 -19.49 -15.48 -7.20
N TYR A 153 -18.86 -16.00 -8.25
CA TYR A 153 -17.65 -16.83 -8.16
C TYR A 153 -16.38 -16.07 -8.54
N GLY A 154 -16.47 -14.75 -8.72
CA GLY A 154 -15.32 -13.89 -9.07
C GLY A 154 -14.93 -13.91 -10.56
N LEU A 155 -15.74 -14.49 -11.44
CA LEU A 155 -15.47 -14.53 -12.89
C LEU A 155 -16.01 -13.26 -13.59
N PRO A 156 -15.20 -12.51 -14.38
CA PRO A 156 -15.66 -11.34 -15.12
C PRO A 156 -16.50 -11.76 -16.34
N SER A 157 -17.80 -11.94 -16.12
CA SER A 157 -18.70 -12.58 -17.08
C SER A 157 -18.84 -11.78 -18.38
N TYR A 158 -18.94 -10.45 -18.29
CA TYR A 158 -19.07 -9.59 -19.47
C TYR A 158 -17.80 -9.57 -20.32
N ALA A 159 -16.63 -9.54 -19.67
CA ALA A 159 -15.35 -9.61 -20.37
C ALA A 159 -15.16 -10.99 -21.04
N GLY A 160 -15.57 -12.07 -20.34
CA GLY A 160 -15.57 -13.42 -20.89
C GLY A 160 -16.49 -13.56 -22.12
N MET A 161 -17.72 -13.05 -22.05
CA MET A 161 -18.65 -13.07 -23.18
C MET A 161 -18.11 -12.29 -24.39
N ALA A 162 -17.57 -11.09 -24.16
CA ALA A 162 -16.99 -10.28 -25.23
C ALA A 162 -15.81 -10.99 -25.93
N ALA A 163 -14.92 -11.64 -25.15
CA ALA A 163 -13.84 -12.43 -25.72
C ALA A 163 -14.35 -13.65 -26.51
N SER A 164 -15.39 -14.33 -26.01
CA SER A 164 -16.01 -15.47 -26.69
C SER A 164 -16.70 -15.11 -28.01
N CYS A 165 -17.20 -13.88 -28.18
CA CYS A 165 -17.83 -13.46 -29.45
C CYS A 165 -16.88 -13.59 -30.66
N PHE A 166 -15.58 -13.44 -30.47
CA PHE A 166 -14.60 -13.61 -31.55
C PHE A 166 -14.47 -15.07 -32.02
N ALA A 167 -14.87 -16.05 -31.21
CA ALA A 167 -14.87 -17.46 -31.61
C ALA A 167 -15.84 -17.73 -32.77
N PHE A 168 -16.89 -16.92 -32.94
CA PHE A 168 -17.81 -17.03 -34.08
C PHE A 168 -17.13 -16.77 -35.42
N LEU A 169 -15.99 -16.08 -35.46
CA LEU A 169 -15.22 -15.89 -36.69
C LEU A 169 -14.64 -17.20 -37.24
N ALA A 170 -14.62 -18.29 -36.44
CA ALA A 170 -14.26 -19.62 -36.93
C ALA A 170 -15.22 -20.12 -38.03
N TYR A 171 -16.47 -19.66 -38.06
CA TYR A 171 -17.45 -20.01 -39.11
C TYR A 171 -17.05 -19.52 -40.51
N LEU A 172 -16.09 -18.60 -40.64
CA LEU A 172 -15.51 -18.24 -41.94
C LEU A 172 -14.92 -19.46 -42.67
N SER A 173 -14.55 -20.51 -41.93
CA SER A 173 -14.07 -21.79 -42.49
C SER A 173 -15.15 -22.57 -43.26
N VAL A 174 -16.43 -22.19 -43.16
CA VAL A 174 -17.51 -22.81 -43.94
C VAL A 174 -17.56 -22.26 -45.37
N GLY A 175 -17.24 -20.97 -45.55
CA GLY A 175 -17.29 -20.30 -46.86
C GLY A 175 -15.96 -20.25 -47.61
N SER A 176 -14.87 -20.75 -47.03
CA SER A 176 -13.52 -20.73 -47.60
C SER A 176 -12.72 -21.94 -47.10
N GLN A 177 -11.66 -22.32 -47.81
CA GLN A 177 -10.79 -23.40 -47.36
C GLN A 177 -10.22 -23.07 -45.97
N SER A 178 -10.33 -24.02 -45.02
CA SER A 178 -9.91 -23.84 -43.62
C SER A 178 -8.49 -23.33 -43.46
N GLY A 179 -7.55 -23.81 -44.30
CA GLY A 179 -6.16 -23.35 -44.30
C GLY A 179 -5.98 -21.86 -44.66
N VAL A 180 -6.87 -21.29 -45.48
CA VAL A 180 -6.81 -19.86 -45.85
C VAL A 180 -7.22 -18.99 -44.67
N VAL A 181 -8.35 -19.31 -44.05
CA VAL A 181 -8.87 -18.61 -42.86
C VAL A 181 -7.88 -18.73 -41.68
N PHE A 182 -7.30 -19.91 -41.50
CA PHE A 182 -6.26 -20.15 -40.50
C PHE A 182 -5.04 -19.23 -40.70
N ASN A 183 -4.55 -19.09 -41.94
CA ASN A 183 -3.44 -18.19 -42.25
C ASN A 183 -3.79 -16.71 -42.01
N TRP A 184 -5.03 -16.28 -42.26
CA TRP A 184 -5.46 -14.92 -41.90
C TRP A 184 -5.37 -14.66 -40.40
N PHE A 185 -5.82 -15.61 -39.57
CA PHE A 185 -5.71 -15.47 -38.12
C PHE A 185 -4.27 -15.55 -37.61
N ILE A 186 -3.41 -16.36 -38.23
CA ILE A 186 -1.98 -16.37 -37.93
C ILE A 186 -1.39 -14.98 -38.21
N SER A 187 -1.64 -14.40 -39.37
CA SER A 187 -1.10 -13.08 -39.72
C SER A 187 -1.56 -11.98 -38.76
N LEU A 188 -2.83 -12.01 -38.36
CA LEU A 188 -3.38 -11.08 -37.36
C LEU A 188 -2.73 -11.28 -35.97
N THR A 189 -2.59 -12.53 -35.54
CA THR A 189 -1.98 -12.91 -34.25
C THR A 189 -0.50 -12.53 -34.22
N ASN A 190 0.23 -12.75 -35.31
CA ASN A 190 1.62 -12.33 -35.47
C ASN A 190 1.76 -10.81 -35.29
N THR A 191 0.92 -10.05 -36.00
CA THR A 191 0.93 -8.58 -35.94
C THR A 191 0.67 -8.09 -34.50
N ALA A 192 -0.30 -8.69 -33.80
CA ALA A 192 -0.60 -8.37 -32.41
C ALA A 192 0.56 -8.77 -31.46
N GLY A 193 1.13 -9.96 -31.64
CA GLY A 193 2.26 -10.46 -30.86
C GLY A 193 3.50 -9.58 -31.00
N TYR A 194 3.91 -9.25 -32.22
CA TYR A 194 5.03 -8.34 -32.46
C TYR A 194 4.82 -6.98 -31.81
N THR A 195 3.63 -6.40 -31.95
CA THR A 195 3.28 -5.11 -31.34
C THR A 195 3.34 -5.20 -29.81
N SER A 196 2.78 -6.27 -29.22
CA SER A 196 2.81 -6.52 -27.77
C SER A 196 4.25 -6.55 -27.25
N TRP A 197 5.14 -7.33 -27.88
CA TRP A 197 6.54 -7.43 -27.46
C TRP A 197 7.33 -6.13 -27.66
N MET A 198 7.03 -5.35 -28.69
CA MET A 198 7.58 -4.00 -28.85
C MET A 198 7.19 -3.11 -27.67
N VAL A 199 5.90 -3.08 -27.30
CA VAL A 199 5.40 -2.31 -26.14
C VAL A 199 6.02 -2.79 -24.85
N CYS A 200 6.14 -4.11 -24.62
CA CYS A 200 6.83 -4.66 -23.45
C CYS A 200 8.30 -4.23 -23.38
N CYS A 201 9.01 -4.18 -24.50
CA CYS A 201 10.40 -3.70 -24.54
C CYS A 201 10.47 -2.20 -24.17
N ILE A 202 9.57 -1.37 -24.70
CA ILE A 202 9.49 0.06 -24.36
C ILE A 202 9.20 0.25 -22.87
N ILE A 203 8.22 -0.49 -22.32
CA ILE A 203 7.90 -0.47 -20.88
C ILE A 203 9.11 -0.87 -20.05
N LEU A 204 9.84 -1.93 -20.42
CA LEU A 204 11.02 -2.37 -19.68
C LEU A 204 12.14 -1.32 -19.70
N ILE A 205 12.36 -0.66 -20.85
CA ILE A 205 13.34 0.42 -20.98
C ILE A 205 12.95 1.60 -20.09
N GLN A 206 11.68 1.99 -20.10
CA GLN A 206 11.17 3.10 -19.30
C GLN A 206 11.20 2.77 -17.80
N PHE A 207 10.77 1.56 -17.42
CA PHE A 207 10.84 1.07 -16.05
C PHE A 207 12.26 1.09 -15.52
N ARG A 208 13.25 0.68 -16.33
CA ARG A 208 14.66 0.77 -15.94
C ARG A 208 15.15 2.21 -15.81
N LYS A 209 14.72 3.11 -16.71
CA LYS A 209 15.01 4.54 -16.56
C LYS A 209 14.39 5.07 -15.26
N ALA A 210 13.16 4.71 -14.93
CA ALA A 210 12.51 5.07 -13.68
C ALA A 210 13.27 4.50 -12.47
N CYS A 211 13.64 3.22 -12.47
CA CYS A 211 14.46 2.63 -11.41
C CYS A 211 15.82 3.32 -11.25
N ASN A 212 16.47 3.72 -12.35
CA ASN A 212 17.74 4.45 -12.31
C ASN A 212 17.55 5.89 -11.79
N VAL A 213 16.50 6.58 -12.25
CA VAL A 213 16.12 7.94 -11.83
C VAL A 213 15.56 7.95 -10.40
N GLN A 214 15.11 6.81 -9.87
CA GLN A 214 14.54 6.65 -8.53
C GLN A 214 15.38 5.74 -7.61
N GLY A 215 16.59 5.33 -8.03
CA GLY A 215 17.53 4.51 -7.25
C GLY A 215 16.95 3.20 -6.68
N VAL A 216 15.95 2.62 -7.36
CA VAL A 216 15.30 1.37 -6.95
C VAL A 216 16.02 0.17 -7.56
N THR A 217 16.55 -0.72 -6.71
CA THR A 217 17.20 -1.96 -7.16
C THR A 217 16.17 -3.07 -7.40
N VAL A 218 16.14 -3.63 -8.61
CA VAL A 218 15.26 -4.76 -8.95
C VAL A 218 15.83 -6.10 -8.48
N PRO A 219 15.00 -7.03 -7.97
CA PRO A 219 15.46 -8.31 -7.42
C PRO A 219 15.98 -9.29 -8.48
N TYR A 220 15.58 -9.13 -9.75
CA TYR A 220 16.02 -9.99 -10.85
C TYR A 220 16.57 -9.18 -12.01
N ARG A 221 17.78 -9.54 -12.47
CA ARG A 221 18.44 -8.92 -13.62
C ARG A 221 19.09 -9.98 -14.50
N SER A 222 18.76 -9.96 -15.79
CA SER A 222 19.55 -10.68 -16.81
C SER A 222 20.85 -9.93 -17.11
N LYS A 223 21.93 -10.68 -17.33
CA LYS A 223 23.29 -10.14 -17.54
C LYS A 223 23.39 -9.19 -18.75
N ILE A 224 22.59 -9.43 -19.78
CA ILE A 224 22.61 -8.69 -21.06
C ILE A 224 21.67 -7.46 -21.08
N GLN A 225 20.93 -7.22 -20.01
CA GLN A 225 19.99 -6.10 -19.93
C GLN A 225 20.68 -4.80 -19.47
N PRO A 226 20.41 -3.63 -20.09
CA PRO A 226 19.22 -3.33 -20.93
C PRO A 226 19.41 -3.50 -22.44
N TYR A 227 20.61 -3.79 -22.93
CA TYR A 227 20.90 -3.86 -24.37
C TYR A 227 20.04 -4.90 -25.10
N ALA A 228 19.75 -6.03 -24.44
CA ALA A 228 18.86 -7.05 -24.97
C ALA A 228 17.45 -6.53 -25.31
N ALA A 229 16.91 -5.56 -24.56
CA ALA A 229 15.60 -4.98 -24.83
C ALA A 229 15.59 -4.14 -26.12
N TRP A 230 16.68 -3.39 -26.38
CA TRP A 230 16.83 -2.63 -27.62
C TRP A 230 16.99 -3.52 -28.85
N VAL A 231 17.80 -4.58 -28.72
CA VAL A 231 17.97 -5.58 -29.78
C VAL A 231 16.64 -6.28 -30.08
N ALA A 232 15.91 -6.71 -29.05
CA ALA A 232 14.59 -7.32 -29.21
C ALA A 232 13.58 -6.37 -29.85
N LEU A 233 13.55 -5.10 -29.44
CA LEU A 233 12.69 -4.08 -30.03
C LEU A 233 12.93 -3.92 -31.54
N PHE A 234 14.20 -3.86 -31.96
CA PHE A 234 14.56 -3.81 -33.38
C PHE A 234 14.08 -5.05 -34.13
N PHE A 235 14.35 -6.26 -33.59
CA PHE A 235 13.94 -7.50 -34.24
C PHE A 235 12.42 -7.64 -34.38
N PHE A 236 11.65 -7.30 -33.34
CA PHE A 236 10.18 -7.37 -33.42
C PHE A 236 9.60 -6.30 -34.35
N ALA A 237 10.20 -5.10 -34.43
CA ALA A 237 9.82 -4.10 -35.42
C ALA A 237 10.11 -4.58 -36.84
N PHE A 238 11.26 -5.20 -37.07
CA PHE A 238 11.60 -5.80 -38.36
C PHE A 238 10.63 -6.93 -38.73
N LEU A 239 10.34 -7.85 -37.81
CA LEU A 239 9.43 -8.96 -38.06
C LEU A 239 7.97 -8.51 -38.29
N LEU A 240 7.54 -7.43 -37.64
CA LEU A 240 6.25 -6.80 -37.90
C LEU A 240 6.13 -6.32 -39.35
N LEU A 241 7.18 -5.65 -39.85
CA LEU A 241 7.24 -5.17 -41.25
C LEU A 241 7.47 -6.31 -42.25
N ALA A 242 8.22 -7.33 -41.86
CA ALA A 242 8.48 -8.51 -42.68
C ALA A 242 7.30 -9.51 -42.67
N ASN A 243 6.27 -9.32 -41.83
CA ASN A 243 5.19 -10.30 -41.66
C ASN A 243 4.52 -10.71 -42.98
N GLY A 244 4.41 -9.78 -43.93
CA GLY A 244 3.85 -10.02 -45.26
C GLY A 244 4.84 -9.91 -46.40
N PHE A 245 6.13 -10.20 -46.17
CA PHE A 245 7.15 -10.11 -47.24
C PHE A 245 6.78 -10.96 -48.47
N THR A 246 6.05 -12.06 -48.28
CA THR A 246 5.61 -12.96 -49.36
C THR A 246 4.62 -12.32 -50.32
N VAL A 247 3.89 -11.29 -49.90
CA VAL A 247 2.91 -10.57 -50.73
C VAL A 247 3.63 -9.69 -51.77
N PHE A 248 4.89 -9.32 -51.53
CA PHE A 248 5.68 -8.44 -52.40
C PHE A 248 6.46 -9.19 -53.50
N TYR A 249 6.33 -10.52 -53.62
CA TYR A 249 6.92 -11.26 -54.74
C TYR A 249 6.16 -10.98 -56.05
N LEU A 250 6.93 -10.85 -57.15
CA LEU A 250 6.42 -10.67 -58.51
C LEU A 250 5.37 -11.76 -58.83
N GLY A 251 4.13 -11.33 -59.11
CA GLY A 251 3.00 -12.21 -59.46
C GLY A 251 2.15 -12.74 -58.30
N GLN A 252 2.45 -12.39 -57.02
CA GLN A 252 1.64 -12.83 -55.85
C GLN A 252 0.97 -11.68 -55.08
N LEU A 253 1.07 -10.44 -55.55
CA LEU A 253 0.42 -9.28 -54.96
C LEU A 253 -1.11 -9.37 -55.14
N THR A 254 -1.81 -9.75 -54.08
CA THR A 254 -3.27 -9.73 -54.03
C THR A 254 -3.73 -8.71 -52.99
N THR A 255 -4.76 -7.91 -53.32
CA THR A 255 -5.34 -6.94 -52.39
C THR A 255 -5.80 -7.61 -51.10
N SER A 256 -6.39 -8.81 -51.21
CA SER A 256 -6.80 -9.61 -50.05
C SER A 256 -5.60 -10.07 -49.20
N GLY A 257 -4.51 -10.53 -49.81
CA GLY A 257 -3.30 -10.95 -49.09
C GLY A 257 -2.59 -9.79 -48.37
N PHE A 258 -2.50 -8.62 -49.02
CA PHE A 258 -1.91 -7.43 -48.40
C PHE A 258 -2.74 -6.94 -47.21
N VAL A 259 -4.05 -6.76 -47.40
CA VAL A 259 -4.95 -6.28 -46.34
C VAL A 259 -4.95 -7.24 -45.17
N THR A 260 -5.16 -8.54 -45.40
CA THR A 260 -5.22 -9.53 -44.31
C THR A 260 -3.92 -9.69 -43.53
N THR A 261 -2.77 -9.44 -44.17
CA THR A 261 -1.46 -9.59 -43.50
C THR A 261 -1.10 -8.40 -42.61
N TYR A 262 -1.49 -7.18 -43.00
CA TYR A 262 -1.14 -5.96 -42.25
C TYR A 262 -2.31 -5.34 -41.49
N LEU A 263 -3.52 -5.91 -41.55
CA LEU A 263 -4.73 -5.39 -40.89
C LEU A 263 -4.57 -5.13 -39.38
N GLY A 264 -3.70 -5.87 -38.70
CA GLY A 264 -3.49 -5.69 -37.25
C GLY A 264 -2.88 -4.34 -36.88
N ILE A 265 -2.08 -3.72 -37.75
CA ILE A 265 -1.44 -2.42 -37.50
C ILE A 265 -2.50 -1.29 -37.41
N PRO A 266 -3.38 -1.08 -38.42
CA PRO A 266 -4.43 -0.07 -38.32
C PRO A 266 -5.45 -0.38 -37.22
N ILE A 267 -5.73 -1.66 -36.91
CA ILE A 267 -6.58 -2.03 -35.76
C ILE A 267 -5.95 -1.51 -34.46
N PHE A 268 -4.66 -1.76 -34.24
CA PHE A 268 -3.96 -1.27 -33.05
C PHE A 268 -3.99 0.26 -32.96
N VAL A 269 -3.68 0.95 -34.07
CA VAL A 269 -3.72 2.42 -34.12
C VAL A 269 -5.13 2.95 -33.85
N ALA A 270 -6.16 2.33 -34.42
CA ALA A 270 -7.56 2.73 -34.20
C ALA A 270 -7.98 2.55 -32.74
N LEU A 271 -7.62 1.42 -32.11
CA LEU A 271 -7.89 1.17 -30.69
C LEU A 271 -7.16 2.17 -29.79
N TRP A 272 -5.89 2.46 -30.10
CA TRP A 272 -5.10 3.43 -29.36
C TRP A 272 -5.64 4.86 -29.49
N LEU A 273 -5.94 5.30 -30.72
CA LEU A 273 -6.57 6.61 -30.97
C LEU A 273 -7.94 6.70 -30.30
N GLY A 274 -8.76 5.65 -30.40
CA GLY A 274 -10.04 5.58 -29.72
C GLY A 274 -9.92 5.76 -28.21
N HIS A 275 -8.92 5.14 -27.59
CA HIS A 275 -8.60 5.35 -26.18
C HIS A 275 -8.14 6.79 -25.89
N LYS A 276 -7.23 7.36 -26.69
CA LYS A 276 -6.74 8.74 -26.52
C LYS A 276 -7.82 9.80 -26.75
N PHE A 277 -8.77 9.57 -27.64
CA PHE A 277 -9.88 10.51 -27.89
C PHE A 277 -11.05 10.36 -26.91
N THR A 278 -11.07 9.32 -26.07
CA THR A 278 -12.15 9.10 -25.10
C THR A 278 -11.67 9.34 -23.67
N VAL A 279 -11.08 8.33 -23.03
CA VAL A 279 -10.71 8.35 -21.61
C VAL A 279 -9.30 8.90 -21.40
N GLY A 280 -8.36 8.54 -22.27
CA GLY A 280 -6.94 8.87 -22.11
C GLY A 280 -6.52 10.23 -22.66
N LYS A 281 -7.44 11.21 -22.78
CA LYS A 281 -7.16 12.52 -23.40
C LYS A 281 -6.01 13.28 -22.74
N LYS A 282 -5.89 13.13 -21.41
CA LYS A 282 -4.85 13.78 -20.59
C LYS A 282 -3.68 12.86 -20.29
N ASP A 283 -3.77 11.57 -20.64
CA ASP A 283 -2.73 10.60 -20.32
C ASP A 283 -1.52 10.86 -21.22
N PRO A 284 -0.28 10.87 -20.69
CA PRO A 284 0.91 10.91 -21.53
C PRO A 284 1.02 9.63 -22.38
N TRP A 285 1.79 9.68 -23.46
CA TRP A 285 2.14 8.45 -24.21
C TRP A 285 3.07 7.55 -23.40
N ILE A 286 4.03 8.16 -22.68
CA ILE A 286 4.94 7.49 -21.75
C ILE A 286 5.06 8.38 -20.51
N SER A 287 4.77 7.84 -19.32
CA SER A 287 4.95 8.55 -18.05
C SER A 287 6.41 8.94 -17.83
N ALA A 288 6.67 10.14 -17.32
CA ALA A 288 8.02 10.59 -17.06
C ALA A 288 8.70 9.65 -16.02
N PRO A 289 9.99 9.30 -16.18
CA PRO A 289 10.65 8.37 -15.26
C PRO A 289 10.58 8.77 -13.78
N ALA A 290 10.51 10.07 -13.49
CA ALA A 290 10.43 10.61 -12.13
C ALA A 290 9.02 10.50 -11.50
N GLU A 291 7.97 10.38 -12.33
CA GLU A 291 6.57 10.35 -11.89
C GLU A 291 6.02 8.92 -11.72
N VAL A 292 6.80 7.90 -12.11
CA VAL A 292 6.39 6.50 -11.97
C VAL A 292 6.37 6.13 -10.48
N ASP A 293 5.24 5.72 -9.95
CA ASP A 293 5.17 5.30 -8.54
C ASP A 293 5.88 3.95 -8.32
N LEU A 294 7.03 3.99 -7.65
CA LEU A 294 7.79 2.81 -7.21
C LEU A 294 7.83 2.67 -5.67
N VAL A 295 7.09 3.47 -4.91
CA VAL A 295 7.29 3.64 -3.46
C VAL A 295 6.04 3.45 -2.60
N THR A 296 4.84 3.68 -3.13
CA THR A 296 3.60 3.57 -2.34
C THR A 296 3.36 2.13 -1.85
N ASN A 297 2.61 2.00 -0.76
CA ASN A 297 2.19 0.74 -0.12
C ASN A 297 3.30 -0.08 0.57
N VAL A 298 4.25 0.56 1.25
CA VAL A 298 5.31 -0.14 2.03
C VAL A 298 4.72 -1.11 3.08
N GLY A 299 3.59 -0.77 3.71
CA GLY A 299 2.89 -1.67 4.64
C GLY A 299 2.38 -2.95 3.95
N GLU A 300 1.78 -2.79 2.77
CA GLU A 300 1.34 -3.92 1.95
C GLU A 300 2.53 -4.75 1.47
N ARG A 301 3.66 -4.10 1.12
CA ARG A 301 4.91 -4.81 0.78
C ARG A 301 5.42 -5.67 1.92
N VAL A 302 5.30 -5.23 3.17
CA VAL A 302 5.68 -6.03 4.35
C VAL A 302 4.72 -7.21 4.50
N ALA A 303 3.41 -6.98 4.43
CA ALA A 303 2.40 -8.04 4.51
C ALA A 303 2.55 -9.08 3.39
N GLU A 304 2.81 -8.65 2.16
CA GLU A 304 3.13 -9.53 1.03
C GLU A 304 4.44 -10.30 1.24
N LYS A 305 5.50 -9.60 1.64
CA LYS A 305 6.83 -10.21 1.84
C LYS A 305 6.79 -11.33 2.87
N HIS A 306 5.95 -11.17 3.90
CA HIS A 306 5.83 -12.10 5.02
C HIS A 306 4.58 -12.99 4.93
N ASP A 307 3.85 -12.98 3.81
CA ASP A 307 2.63 -13.79 3.58
C ASP A 307 1.59 -13.66 4.70
N LEU A 308 1.34 -12.42 5.18
CA LEU A 308 0.48 -12.16 6.34
C LEU A 308 -1.00 -12.07 5.98
N TYR A 309 -1.35 -11.75 4.74
CA TYR A 309 -2.74 -11.52 4.33
C TYR A 309 -3.66 -12.74 4.55
N LYS A 310 -3.11 -13.95 4.46
CA LYS A 310 -3.86 -15.20 4.70
C LYS A 310 -4.33 -15.34 6.16
N ASP A 311 -3.69 -14.63 7.08
CA ASP A 311 -3.96 -14.67 8.52
C ASP A 311 -4.68 -13.39 9.02
N ILE A 312 -5.13 -12.51 8.10
CA ILE A 312 -5.84 -11.26 8.42
C ILE A 312 -7.24 -11.27 7.81
N GLN A 313 -8.26 -11.07 8.65
CA GLN A 313 -9.63 -10.84 8.20
C GLN A 313 -9.92 -9.33 8.15
N PHE A 314 -10.04 -8.77 6.94
CA PHE A 314 -10.39 -7.36 6.73
C PHE A 314 -11.90 -7.15 6.73
N ASN A 315 -12.34 -5.90 6.87
CA ASN A 315 -13.76 -5.52 6.89
C ASN A 315 -14.53 -6.29 7.98
N THR A 316 -13.92 -6.44 9.15
CA THR A 316 -14.48 -7.15 10.28
C THR A 316 -14.20 -6.34 11.53
N LEU A 317 -15.27 -5.85 12.17
CA LEU A 317 -15.15 -5.00 13.34
C LEU A 317 -15.59 -5.78 14.57
N ILE A 318 -14.65 -6.09 15.46
CA ILE A 318 -14.96 -6.68 16.77
C ILE A 318 -15.82 -5.69 17.58
N LYS A 319 -16.99 -6.15 18.03
CA LYS A 319 -17.97 -5.38 18.81
C LYS A 319 -17.91 -5.72 20.29
N SER A 320 -17.69 -6.99 20.62
CA SER A 320 -17.57 -7.42 22.02
C SER A 320 -16.48 -8.46 22.25
N ALA A 321 -15.99 -8.50 23.49
CA ALA A 321 -15.08 -9.53 24.00
C ALA A 321 -15.49 -9.94 25.42
N HIS A 322 -15.59 -11.23 25.68
CA HIS A 322 -16.01 -11.79 26.96
C HIS A 322 -14.99 -12.80 27.47
N CYS A 323 -14.56 -12.64 28.72
CA CYS A 323 -13.70 -13.58 29.42
C CYS A 323 -14.52 -14.76 29.94
N ASN A 324 -14.09 -15.99 29.65
CA ASN A 324 -14.60 -17.19 30.30
C ASN A 324 -13.69 -17.54 31.47
N ASP A 325 -14.17 -17.31 32.70
CA ASP A 325 -13.36 -17.48 33.91
C ASP A 325 -13.03 -18.94 34.21
N THR A 326 -13.88 -19.87 33.79
CA THR A 326 -13.69 -21.31 34.02
C THR A 326 -12.69 -21.91 33.03
N GLU A 327 -12.77 -21.51 31.75
CA GLU A 327 -11.92 -22.06 30.68
C GLU A 327 -10.67 -21.22 30.43
N HIS A 328 -10.58 -20.03 31.02
CA HIS A 328 -9.50 -19.06 30.81
C HIS A 328 -9.35 -18.64 29.34
N THR A 329 -10.46 -18.57 28.61
CA THR A 329 -10.54 -18.20 27.20
C THR A 329 -11.25 -16.87 27.00
N TRP A 330 -11.08 -16.28 25.82
CA TRP A 330 -11.77 -15.10 25.37
C TRP A 330 -12.64 -15.41 24.17
N THR A 331 -13.90 -15.00 24.23
CA THR A 331 -14.84 -15.06 23.11
C THR A 331 -15.07 -13.67 22.57
N PHE A 332 -14.83 -13.48 21.27
CA PHE A 332 -15.05 -12.24 20.54
C PHE A 332 -16.26 -12.36 19.62
N LYS A 333 -17.01 -11.26 19.46
CA LYS A 333 -18.08 -11.14 18.46
C LYS A 333 -17.77 -9.99 17.51
N ASP A 334 -17.88 -10.25 16.21
CA ASP A 334 -17.78 -9.20 15.19
C ASP A 334 -19.14 -8.54 14.89
N ASP A 335 -19.14 -7.59 13.98
CA ASP A 335 -20.32 -6.86 13.49
C ASP A 335 -21.23 -7.70 12.59
N GLY A 336 -20.76 -8.85 12.13
CA GLY A 336 -21.55 -9.88 11.46
C GLY A 336 -22.13 -10.94 12.41
N MET A 337 -21.93 -10.77 13.73
CA MET A 337 -22.30 -11.73 14.78
C MET A 337 -21.55 -13.07 14.74
N ASN A 338 -20.43 -13.16 14.02
CA ASN A 338 -19.56 -14.33 14.09
C ASN A 338 -18.81 -14.37 15.42
N GLU A 339 -18.62 -15.57 15.94
CA GLU A 339 -17.94 -15.82 17.21
C GLU A 339 -16.54 -16.40 17.00
N TYR A 340 -15.57 -15.92 17.78
CA TYR A 340 -14.18 -16.35 17.76
C TYR A 340 -13.68 -16.61 19.17
N THR A 341 -13.13 -17.79 19.44
CA THR A 341 -12.59 -18.14 20.75
C THR A 341 -11.07 -18.31 20.70
N THR A 342 -10.36 -17.74 21.66
CA THR A 342 -8.90 -17.89 21.80
C THR A 342 -8.48 -17.91 23.26
N THR A 343 -7.37 -18.57 23.56
CA THR A 343 -6.75 -18.50 24.90
C THR A 343 -6.07 -17.16 25.11
N PHE A 344 -5.20 -16.77 24.17
CA PHE A 344 -4.41 -15.53 24.22
C PHE A 344 -4.82 -14.57 23.11
N PHE A 345 -4.80 -13.27 23.40
CA PHE A 345 -4.97 -12.25 22.36
C PHE A 345 -4.09 -11.03 22.59
N ILE A 346 -3.76 -10.35 21.50
CA ILE A 346 -2.94 -9.16 21.49
C ILE A 346 -3.76 -8.02 20.92
N SER A 347 -4.02 -7.00 21.73
CA SER A 347 -4.70 -5.78 21.32
C SER A 347 -3.72 -4.82 20.64
N CYS A 348 -3.89 -4.64 19.34
CA CYS A 348 -3.13 -3.71 18.49
C CYS A 348 -4.02 -2.58 17.94
N ILE A 349 -5.03 -2.16 18.70
CA ILE A 349 -6.11 -1.26 18.23
C ILE A 349 -5.71 0.22 18.11
N GLY A 350 -4.51 0.58 18.60
CA GLY A 350 -3.92 1.91 18.45
C GLY A 350 -4.51 2.97 19.38
N PHE A 351 -3.67 3.90 19.84
CA PHE A 351 -4.07 4.95 20.80
C PHE A 351 -4.64 6.23 20.14
N LEU A 352 -4.67 6.32 18.81
CA LEU A 352 -5.21 7.44 18.01
C LEU A 352 -6.04 6.92 16.83
N SER A 353 -7.00 6.03 17.10
CA SER A 353 -7.81 5.35 16.07
C SER A 353 -9.31 5.57 16.20
N ALA A 354 -9.80 6.01 17.37
CA ALA A 354 -11.21 6.33 17.60
C ALA A 354 -11.46 7.82 17.36
N PRO A 355 -11.96 8.26 16.19
CA PRO A 355 -12.12 9.68 15.89
C PRO A 355 -13.21 10.33 16.75
N THR A 356 -13.05 11.62 17.04
CA THR A 356 -14.01 12.39 17.84
C THR A 356 -14.52 13.58 17.04
N LEU A 357 -15.84 13.64 16.83
CA LEU A 357 -16.49 14.82 16.27
C LEU A 357 -16.55 15.95 17.31
N PRO A 358 -16.55 17.22 16.90
CA PRO A 358 -16.68 18.31 17.86
C PRO A 358 -18.08 18.30 18.48
N ALA A 359 -18.16 18.57 19.79
CA ALA A 359 -19.41 18.72 20.50
C ALA A 359 -20.06 20.10 20.19
N ILE A 360 -20.50 20.29 18.95
CA ILE A 360 -21.18 21.50 18.46
C ILE A 360 -22.60 21.11 18.04
N PRO A 361 -23.65 21.76 18.59
CA PRO A 361 -25.03 21.48 18.22
C PRO A 361 -25.30 21.64 16.72
N GLY A 362 -26.11 20.77 16.13
CA GLY A 362 -26.55 20.87 14.73
C GLY A 362 -25.54 20.35 13.70
N ILE A 363 -24.44 19.72 14.13
CA ILE A 363 -23.41 19.15 13.25
C ILE A 363 -23.98 18.14 12.25
N GLU A 364 -24.97 17.37 12.66
CA GLU A 364 -25.69 16.38 11.86
C GLU A 364 -26.65 16.99 10.83
N THR A 365 -26.95 18.30 10.94
CA THR A 365 -27.92 18.98 10.07
C THR A 365 -27.28 19.59 8.82
N PHE A 366 -25.95 19.68 8.78
CA PHE A 366 -25.20 20.27 7.67
C PHE A 366 -25.41 19.44 6.38
N LYS A 367 -25.93 20.09 5.33
CA LYS A 367 -26.26 19.47 4.04
C LYS A 367 -25.09 19.43 3.05
N GLY A 368 -24.05 20.25 3.29
CA GLY A 368 -22.81 20.23 2.51
C GLY A 368 -21.96 18.98 2.78
N GLU A 369 -20.84 18.85 2.06
CA GLU A 369 -19.93 17.73 2.30
C GLU A 369 -19.26 17.87 3.67
N SER A 370 -19.31 16.84 4.51
CA SER A 370 -18.59 16.86 5.77
C SER A 370 -17.97 15.53 6.14
N PHE A 371 -16.74 15.56 6.63
CA PHE A 371 -15.99 14.36 6.97
C PHE A 371 -14.89 14.65 7.98
N HIS A 372 -14.59 13.62 8.79
CA HIS A 372 -13.46 13.66 9.70
C HIS A 372 -12.17 13.33 8.94
N THR A 373 -11.08 14.01 9.28
CA THR A 373 -9.76 13.81 8.62
C THR A 373 -9.27 12.35 8.61
N SER A 374 -9.65 11.54 9.60
CA SER A 374 -9.31 10.12 9.66
C SER A 374 -10.19 9.21 8.80
N ARG A 375 -11.25 9.75 8.20
CA ARG A 375 -12.22 9.06 7.32
C ARG A 375 -12.38 9.89 6.04
N TRP A 376 -11.24 10.32 5.50
CA TRP A 376 -11.19 11.10 4.27
C TRP A 376 -11.81 10.28 3.13
N PRO A 377 -12.71 10.85 2.29
CA PRO A 377 -13.30 10.11 1.18
C PRO A 377 -12.21 9.68 0.18
N GLU A 378 -12.15 8.39 -0.16
CA GLU A 378 -11.08 7.83 -1.01
C GLU A 378 -10.97 8.51 -2.38
N ASN A 379 -12.11 8.94 -2.93
CA ASN A 379 -12.17 9.56 -4.25
C ASN A 379 -12.01 11.08 -4.22
N LEU A 380 -11.91 11.72 -3.06
CA LEU A 380 -11.80 13.18 -2.97
C LEU A 380 -10.34 13.61 -2.98
N ASP A 381 -9.93 14.30 -4.04
CA ASP A 381 -8.62 14.94 -4.16
C ASP A 381 -8.82 16.46 -4.23
N ILE A 382 -8.38 17.16 -3.20
CA ILE A 382 -8.58 18.61 -3.10
C ILE A 382 -7.98 19.36 -4.30
N SER A 383 -6.81 18.92 -4.75
CA SER A 383 -6.07 19.58 -5.84
C SER A 383 -6.71 19.38 -7.20
N ARG A 384 -7.44 18.28 -7.38
CA ARG A 384 -8.15 17.93 -8.60
C ARG A 384 -9.59 18.44 -8.60
N ASP A 385 -10.33 18.15 -7.53
CA ASP A 385 -11.78 18.34 -7.45
C ASP A 385 -12.16 19.80 -7.17
N PHE A 386 -11.25 20.57 -6.56
CA PHE A 386 -11.39 22.02 -6.39
C PHE A 386 -10.37 22.81 -7.22
N ALA A 387 -9.92 22.25 -8.36
CA ALA A 387 -9.16 22.99 -9.35
C ALA A 387 -10.05 24.00 -10.08
N GLU A 388 -11.25 23.56 -10.50
CA GLU A 388 -12.26 24.38 -11.18
C GLU A 388 -13.69 23.93 -10.78
N PRO A 389 -14.46 24.79 -10.07
CA PRO A 389 -14.06 26.11 -9.57
C PRO A 389 -12.99 26.00 -8.48
N SER A 390 -12.03 26.92 -8.51
CA SER A 390 -11.00 27.03 -7.48
C SER A 390 -11.62 27.36 -6.12
N ILE A 391 -11.01 26.89 -5.02
CA ILE A 391 -11.44 27.19 -3.65
C ILE A 391 -11.58 28.71 -3.44
N LYS A 392 -12.82 29.17 -3.28
CA LYS A 392 -13.15 30.60 -3.12
C LYS A 392 -12.64 31.16 -1.79
N SER A 393 -12.80 30.40 -0.70
CA SER A 393 -12.39 30.80 0.65
C SER A 393 -12.15 29.60 1.55
N ILE A 394 -11.27 29.75 2.54
CA ILE A 394 -11.00 28.77 3.59
C ILE A 394 -11.15 29.45 4.95
N SER A 395 -12.06 28.96 5.78
CA SER A 395 -12.19 29.39 7.19
C SER A 395 -11.55 28.38 8.13
N VAL A 396 -10.61 28.82 8.96
CA VAL A 396 -9.95 28.02 9.99
C VAL A 396 -10.56 28.34 11.35
N PHE A 397 -11.42 27.44 11.85
CA PHE A 397 -12.09 27.57 13.14
C PHE A 397 -11.18 27.09 14.28
N GLN A 398 -10.34 28.00 14.79
CA GLN A 398 -9.34 27.69 15.80
C GLN A 398 -9.91 27.88 17.22
N ARG A 399 -10.08 26.79 17.96
CA ARG A 399 -10.43 26.85 19.39
C ARG A 399 -9.24 27.11 20.30
N THR A 400 -8.07 26.59 20.00
CA THR A 400 -6.87 26.80 20.81
C THR A 400 -5.67 26.67 19.90
N ALA A 401 -4.93 27.77 19.75
CA ALA A 401 -3.66 27.74 19.06
C ALA A 401 -2.72 26.70 19.69
N ASN A 402 -1.96 26.00 18.86
CA ASN A 402 -0.83 25.18 19.32
C ASN A 402 0.47 25.80 18.78
N TRP A 403 1.56 25.59 19.51
CA TRP A 403 2.90 25.90 19.02
C TRP A 403 3.24 25.00 17.85
N SER A 404 3.69 25.57 16.74
CA SER A 404 4.13 24.85 15.54
C SER A 404 5.49 25.36 15.08
N ALA A 405 6.25 24.53 14.40
CA ALA A 405 7.58 24.87 13.91
C ALA A 405 7.84 24.21 12.53
N PRO A 406 8.75 24.74 11.69
CA PRO A 406 8.91 24.24 10.33
C PRO A 406 9.48 22.82 10.34
N LEU A 407 8.89 21.93 9.54
CA LEU A 407 9.39 20.56 9.35
C LEU A 407 10.70 20.54 8.58
N ARG A 408 10.84 21.44 7.58
CA ARG A 408 11.94 21.50 6.60
C ARG A 408 12.16 20.16 5.89
N ASN A 409 11.06 19.56 5.42
CA ASN A 409 11.15 18.36 4.61
C ASN A 409 11.84 18.68 3.26
N SER A 410 12.64 17.74 2.78
CA SER A 410 13.30 17.82 1.48
C SER A 410 13.36 16.44 0.85
N ASP A 411 13.54 16.40 -0.46
CA ASP A 411 13.79 15.14 -1.15
C ASP A 411 15.11 14.51 -0.67
N ILE A 412 15.13 13.17 -0.61
CA ILE A 412 16.33 12.40 -0.30
C ILE A 412 16.91 11.90 -1.62
N SER A 413 18.10 12.37 -1.98
CA SER A 413 18.83 11.89 -3.17
C SER A 413 19.27 10.44 -3.04
N PHE A 414 19.61 9.78 -4.15
CA PHE A 414 20.10 8.39 -4.10
C PHE A 414 21.39 8.23 -3.31
N ASP A 415 22.33 9.15 -3.48
CA ASP A 415 23.59 9.13 -2.74
C ASP A 415 23.34 9.24 -1.23
N GLN A 416 22.40 10.11 -0.82
CA GLN A 416 21.98 10.22 0.58
C GLN A 416 21.29 8.95 1.06
N MET A 417 20.41 8.36 0.24
CA MET A 417 19.69 7.14 0.61
C MET A 417 20.63 5.93 0.71
N ASP A 418 21.60 5.80 -0.19
CA ASP A 418 22.62 4.75 -0.15
C ASP A 418 23.53 4.90 1.06
N LYS A 419 23.92 6.14 1.38
CA LYS A 419 24.59 6.45 2.65
C LYS A 419 23.73 6.01 3.85
N HIS A 420 22.45 6.38 3.89
CA HIS A 420 21.56 5.95 4.97
C HIS A 420 21.46 4.44 5.10
N LYS A 421 21.36 3.69 3.99
CA LYS A 421 21.35 2.22 4.01
C LYS A 421 22.61 1.64 4.64
N THR A 422 23.79 2.21 4.34
CA THR A 422 25.05 1.77 4.98
C THR A 422 25.09 2.10 6.48
N GLU A 423 24.41 3.16 6.89
CA GLU A 423 24.38 3.66 8.28
C GLU A 423 23.20 3.10 9.11
N TYR A 424 22.30 2.29 8.54
CA TYR A 424 21.10 1.81 9.23
C TYR A 424 21.38 1.15 10.57
N GLY A 425 22.43 0.34 10.68
CA GLY A 425 22.83 -0.27 11.96
C GLY A 425 23.09 0.79 13.04
N ALA A 426 23.91 1.79 12.72
CA ALA A 426 24.26 2.89 13.62
C ALA A 426 23.05 3.79 13.94
N ILE A 427 22.18 4.06 12.95
CA ILE A 427 20.94 4.83 13.12
C ILE A 427 20.01 4.13 14.11
N PHE A 428 19.82 2.81 13.98
CA PHE A 428 18.97 2.04 14.88
C PHE A 428 19.58 1.92 16.27
N GLU A 429 20.90 1.76 16.37
CA GLU A 429 21.61 1.77 17.66
C GLU A 429 21.44 3.11 18.37
N ARG A 430 21.60 4.23 17.66
CA ARG A 430 21.40 5.57 18.23
C ARG A 430 19.95 5.76 18.68
N CYS A 431 18.96 5.40 17.86
CA CYS A 431 17.55 5.42 18.27
C CYS A 431 17.29 4.52 19.49
N ALA A 432 18.00 3.39 19.62
CA ALA A 432 17.82 2.48 20.75
C ALA A 432 18.41 3.03 22.07
N LYS A 433 19.41 3.91 21.98
CA LYS A 433 20.07 4.58 23.10
C LYS A 433 19.49 5.95 23.43
N SER A 434 18.54 6.46 22.65
CA SER A 434 17.93 7.76 22.91
C SER A 434 16.68 7.64 23.80
N PRO A 435 16.38 8.63 24.66
CA PRO A 435 15.25 8.56 25.57
C PRO A 435 13.87 8.44 24.91
N SER A 436 13.74 8.92 23.66
CA SER A 436 12.45 9.00 22.93
C SER A 436 12.40 8.12 21.68
N GLY A 437 13.43 7.33 21.40
CA GLY A 437 13.49 6.48 20.19
C GLY A 437 13.71 7.25 18.88
N PHE A 438 14.02 8.55 18.95
CA PHE A 438 14.40 9.40 17.81
C PHE A 438 15.92 9.62 17.77
N LEU A 439 16.44 10.20 16.69
CA LEU A 439 17.85 10.57 16.58
C LEU A 439 18.24 11.82 17.40
N TYR A 440 17.25 12.53 17.93
CA TYR A 440 17.40 13.80 18.64
C TYR A 440 17.48 13.56 20.15
N GLU A 441 18.38 14.30 20.80
CA GLU A 441 18.58 14.30 22.25
C GLU A 441 18.72 15.74 22.72
N ALA A 442 18.23 16.01 23.94
CA ALA A 442 18.31 17.33 24.54
C ALA A 442 19.78 17.73 24.74
N ASP A 443 20.06 19.02 24.59
CA ASP A 443 21.37 19.56 24.93
C ASP A 443 21.56 19.42 26.45
N PRO A 444 22.67 18.81 26.92
CA PRO A 444 22.87 18.55 28.35
C PRO A 444 23.07 19.83 29.17
N ARG A 445 23.41 20.96 28.54
CA ARG A 445 23.52 22.25 29.23
C ARG A 445 22.15 22.75 29.66
N LYS A 446 22.12 23.63 30.67
CA LYS A 446 20.91 24.37 31.06
C LYS A 446 20.83 25.68 30.29
N THR A 447 19.63 26.21 30.19
CA THR A 447 19.37 27.47 29.49
C THR A 447 20.09 28.66 30.15
N ALA A 448 20.36 28.58 31.45
CA ALA A 448 21.09 29.60 32.22
C ALA A 448 22.63 29.46 32.16
N ASP A 449 23.16 28.35 31.63
CA ASP A 449 24.61 28.09 31.58
C ASP A 449 25.29 28.79 30.38
N VAL A 450 24.50 29.43 29.51
CA VAL A 450 24.94 30.08 28.28
C VAL A 450 24.51 31.54 28.25
N THR A 451 25.25 32.36 27.52
CA THR A 451 24.88 33.76 27.29
C THR A 451 23.62 33.88 26.43
N ASP A 452 22.99 35.06 26.46
CA ASP A 452 21.79 35.35 25.67
C ASP A 452 22.05 35.21 24.15
N ASP A 453 23.22 35.66 23.68
CA ASP A 453 23.60 35.58 22.27
C ASP A 453 23.86 34.12 21.84
N GLU A 454 24.58 33.34 22.65
CA GLU A 454 24.79 31.91 22.39
C GLU A 454 23.47 31.13 22.40
N ARG A 455 22.57 31.46 23.32
CA ARG A 455 21.22 30.87 23.40
C ARG A 455 20.41 31.15 22.14
N LEU A 456 20.37 32.41 21.69
CA LEU A 456 19.65 32.79 20.48
C LEU A 456 20.25 32.13 19.24
N ALA A 457 21.58 32.13 19.10
CA ALA A 457 22.26 31.43 18.01
C ALA A 457 21.95 29.92 17.98
N PHE A 458 21.89 29.28 19.15
CA PHE A 458 21.51 27.89 19.28
C PHE A 458 20.04 27.64 18.90
N TYR A 459 19.11 28.49 19.35
CA TYR A 459 17.70 28.40 18.98
C TYR A 459 17.49 28.59 17.47
N GLU A 460 18.20 29.53 16.84
CA GLU A 460 18.17 29.73 15.38
C GLU A 460 18.67 28.50 14.63
N LYS A 461 19.80 27.92 15.06
CA LYS A 461 20.32 26.68 14.49
C LYS A 461 19.25 25.59 14.52
N LEU A 462 18.68 25.29 15.69
CA LEU A 462 17.66 24.24 15.82
C LEU A 462 16.40 24.55 14.98
N TYR A 463 15.97 25.80 14.92
CA TYR A 463 14.81 26.21 14.13
C TYR A 463 15.02 26.00 12.61
N SER A 464 16.27 26.18 12.15
CA SER A 464 16.65 25.98 10.75
C SER A 464 16.77 24.51 10.34
N GLU A 465 17.11 23.61 11.28
CA GLU A 465 17.30 22.19 11.03
C GLU A 465 15.98 21.45 10.71
N PRO A 466 16.03 20.33 9.97
CA PRO A 466 14.86 19.49 9.73
C PRO A 466 14.42 18.68 10.94
N GLY A 467 13.12 18.36 10.98
CA GLY A 467 12.56 17.42 11.96
C GLY A 467 12.46 17.94 13.39
N PHE A 468 12.57 17.05 14.36
CA PHE A 468 12.19 17.31 15.76
C PHE A 468 13.31 17.90 16.63
N SER A 469 14.48 18.26 16.10
CA SER A 469 15.56 18.85 16.92
C SER A 469 15.12 20.13 17.65
N LYS A 470 14.34 20.99 17.00
CA LYS A 470 13.69 22.17 17.59
C LYS A 470 12.66 21.90 18.71
N TRP A 471 12.31 20.65 18.96
CA TRP A 471 11.46 20.26 20.08
C TRP A 471 12.20 19.40 21.10
N LEU A 472 12.89 18.36 20.63
CA LEU A 472 13.53 17.35 21.47
C LEU A 472 15.01 17.65 21.77
N GLY A 473 15.66 18.50 20.96
CA GLY A 473 17.08 18.83 21.03
C GLY A 473 17.40 20.16 21.70
N VAL A 474 16.42 20.82 22.31
CA VAL A 474 16.62 22.04 23.10
C VAL A 474 17.33 21.69 24.43
N PHE A 475 17.74 22.70 25.21
CA PHE A 475 18.32 22.52 26.54
C PHE A 475 17.47 21.62 27.46
N SER A 476 18.15 20.83 28.27
CA SER A 476 17.59 19.78 29.14
C SER A 476 16.56 20.28 30.17
N ASP A 477 16.69 21.53 30.61
CA ASP A 477 15.83 22.16 31.63
C ASP A 477 14.50 22.68 31.07
N ARG A 478 14.30 22.63 29.75
CA ARG A 478 13.13 23.16 29.05
C ARG A 478 11.79 22.55 29.50
N TYR A 479 11.78 21.35 30.07
CA TYR A 479 10.55 20.69 30.57
C TYR A 479 10.33 20.83 32.09
N THR A 480 11.34 21.31 32.81
CA THR A 480 11.35 21.39 34.27
C THR A 480 11.40 22.82 34.78
N ASP A 481 12.06 23.72 34.05
CA ASP A 481 12.20 25.14 34.38
C ASP A 481 11.25 26.03 33.56
N ARG A 482 10.45 26.84 34.26
CA ARG A 482 9.46 27.73 33.63
C ARG A 482 10.09 28.86 32.85
N GLN A 483 11.17 29.45 33.36
CA GLN A 483 11.84 30.60 32.77
C GLN A 483 12.56 30.18 31.48
N ALA A 484 13.27 29.04 31.50
CA ALA A 484 13.88 28.42 30.34
C ALA A 484 12.87 28.20 29.21
N ASN A 485 11.71 27.62 29.54
CA ASN A 485 10.67 27.38 28.55
C ASN A 485 10.04 28.69 28.04
N GLU A 486 9.87 29.68 28.89
CA GLU A 486 9.34 31.00 28.53
C GLU A 486 10.25 31.72 27.52
N LEU A 487 11.56 31.70 27.73
CA LEU A 487 12.55 32.25 26.79
C LEU A 487 12.43 31.60 25.41
N TYR A 488 12.33 30.27 25.35
CA TYR A 488 12.15 29.58 24.07
C TYR A 488 10.77 29.83 23.45
N SER A 489 9.72 29.90 24.26
CA SER A 489 8.36 30.20 23.79
C SER A 489 8.28 31.60 23.19
N LYS A 490 8.97 32.58 23.80
CA LYS A 490 9.11 33.93 23.25
C LYS A 490 9.82 33.92 21.90
N PHE A 491 10.95 33.22 21.79
CA PHE A 491 11.66 33.06 20.52
C PHE A 491 10.75 32.51 19.41
N ILE A 492 9.98 31.45 19.69
CA ILE A 492 9.04 30.89 18.70
C ILE A 492 7.88 31.85 18.40
N ALA A 493 7.37 32.57 19.39
CA ALA A 493 6.34 33.59 19.17
C ALA A 493 6.82 34.68 18.21
N ASP A 494 8.06 35.12 18.36
CA ASP A 494 8.68 36.11 17.47
C ASP A 494 8.86 35.56 16.05
N LYS A 495 9.17 34.26 15.91
CA LYS A 495 9.15 33.59 14.59
C LYS A 495 7.76 33.57 13.96
N ILE A 496 6.70 33.35 14.74
CA ILE A 496 5.32 33.39 14.22
C ILE A 496 4.97 34.81 13.75
N ARG A 497 5.28 35.84 14.56
CA ARG A 497 5.08 37.26 14.18
C ARG A 497 5.84 37.64 12.91
N GLY A 498 7.04 37.11 12.72
CA GLY A 498 7.82 37.35 11.50
C GLY A 498 7.28 36.66 10.25
N ARG A 499 6.40 35.67 10.37
CA ARG A 499 5.86 34.88 9.26
C ARG A 499 4.42 35.24 8.87
N VAL A 500 3.67 35.88 9.77
CA VAL A 500 2.27 36.27 9.57
C VAL A 500 2.19 37.80 9.51
N HIS A 501 1.71 38.33 8.38
CA HIS A 501 1.76 39.78 8.11
C HIS A 501 0.74 40.58 8.92
N ASP A 502 -0.44 39.99 9.19
CA ASP A 502 -1.47 40.62 10.02
C ASP A 502 -1.15 40.40 11.51
N PRO A 503 -0.89 41.47 12.30
CA PRO A 503 -0.52 41.34 13.71
C PRO A 503 -1.64 40.78 14.60
N VAL A 504 -2.91 40.99 14.23
CA VAL A 504 -4.07 40.47 14.98
C VAL A 504 -4.18 38.95 14.77
N VAL A 505 -4.01 38.50 13.52
CA VAL A 505 -3.97 37.07 13.19
C VAL A 505 -2.77 36.40 13.84
N ALA A 506 -1.59 37.01 13.77
CA ALA A 506 -0.37 36.52 14.40
C ALA A 506 -0.54 36.33 15.92
N ASP A 507 -1.13 37.31 16.61
CA ASP A 507 -1.36 37.20 18.06
C ASP A 507 -2.36 36.08 18.42
N SER A 508 -3.43 35.90 17.63
CA SER A 508 -4.38 34.80 17.79
C SER A 508 -3.77 33.41 17.52
N LEU A 509 -2.65 33.32 16.79
CA LEU A 509 -1.92 32.07 16.55
C LEU A 509 -0.88 31.75 17.64
N ILE A 510 -0.57 32.69 18.53
CA ILE A 510 0.41 32.51 19.60
C ILE A 510 -0.31 31.96 20.85
N PRO A 511 -0.03 30.71 21.28
CA PRO A 511 -0.69 30.12 22.44
C PRO A 511 -0.44 30.90 23.73
N LYS A 512 -1.51 31.19 24.48
CA LYS A 512 -1.44 31.91 25.78
C LYS A 512 -1.57 31.01 27.00
N HIS A 513 -2.11 29.81 26.83
CA HIS A 513 -2.51 28.94 27.94
C HIS A 513 -1.54 27.77 28.19
N HIS A 514 -0.56 27.60 27.31
CA HIS A 514 0.49 26.61 27.49
C HIS A 514 1.76 27.08 26.79
N ARG A 515 2.90 26.59 27.29
CA ARG A 515 4.21 26.96 26.76
C ARG A 515 4.65 25.98 25.66
N PHE A 516 5.76 26.28 24.96
CA PHE A 516 6.21 25.45 23.85
C PHE A 516 6.63 24.06 24.32
N GLY A 517 6.27 23.04 23.55
CA GLY A 517 6.67 21.65 23.79
C GLY A 517 5.90 20.93 24.90
N THR A 518 5.05 21.63 25.67
CA THR A 518 4.18 20.98 26.67
C THR A 518 3.02 20.24 26.01
N ARG A 519 2.70 20.56 24.75
CA ARG A 519 1.92 19.72 23.85
C ARG A 519 2.82 19.09 22.78
N ARG A 520 2.39 18.00 22.15
CA ARG A 520 3.08 17.48 20.95
C ARG A 520 3.11 18.60 19.91
N VAL A 521 4.32 19.02 19.52
CA VAL A 521 4.53 20.13 18.58
C VAL A 521 4.25 19.64 17.17
N PRO A 522 3.21 20.15 16.47
CA PRO A 522 3.05 19.93 15.05
C PRO A 522 4.24 20.56 14.31
N LEU A 523 4.76 19.85 13.32
CA LEU A 523 5.72 20.41 12.38
C LEU A 523 5.03 20.67 11.06
N GLU A 524 5.30 21.83 10.47
CA GLU A 524 4.52 22.36 9.34
C GLU A 524 5.38 22.71 8.13
N SER A 525 4.73 22.81 6.97
CA SER A 525 5.33 23.19 5.70
C SER A 525 4.52 24.32 5.07
N GLY A 526 4.62 25.53 5.63
CA GLY A 526 3.96 26.73 5.11
C GLY A 526 2.60 27.06 5.74
N TYR A 527 2.33 26.53 6.95
CA TYR A 527 1.05 26.74 7.65
C TYR A 527 0.82 28.22 7.99
N PHE A 528 1.83 28.89 8.52
CA PHE A 528 1.71 30.29 8.92
C PHE A 528 1.61 31.21 7.69
N GLU A 529 2.39 30.95 6.63
CA GLU A 529 2.35 31.70 5.38
C GLU A 529 1.02 31.56 4.65
N ALA A 530 0.34 30.41 4.79
CA ALA A 530 -0.96 30.19 4.19
C ALA A 530 -2.02 31.19 4.71
N LEU A 531 -1.88 31.68 5.94
CA LEU A 531 -2.79 32.66 6.54
C LEU A 531 -2.57 34.09 6.03
N ASN A 532 -1.50 34.33 5.26
CA ASN A 532 -1.30 35.60 4.56
C ASN A 532 -2.07 35.67 3.22
N LYS A 533 -2.67 34.56 2.77
CA LYS A 533 -3.45 34.52 1.55
C LYS A 533 -4.80 35.23 1.76
N PRO A 534 -5.27 36.05 0.81
CA PRO A 534 -6.48 36.86 0.99
C PRO A 534 -7.77 36.02 1.13
N ASN A 535 -7.76 34.77 0.65
CA ASN A 535 -8.89 33.86 0.72
C ASN A 535 -8.84 32.91 1.93
N VAL A 536 -7.91 33.09 2.87
CA VAL A 536 -7.81 32.26 4.08
C VAL A 536 -8.11 33.12 5.31
N HIS A 537 -9.06 32.69 6.12
CA HIS A 537 -9.57 33.45 7.25
C HIS A 537 -9.43 32.65 8.55
N LEU A 538 -8.82 33.26 9.57
CA LEU A 538 -8.74 32.68 10.91
C LEU A 538 -9.94 33.12 11.75
N VAL A 539 -10.66 32.16 12.31
CA VAL A 539 -11.75 32.41 13.26
C VAL A 539 -11.31 31.92 14.64
N ASP A 540 -11.02 32.86 15.53
CA ASP A 540 -10.60 32.57 16.91
C ASP A 540 -11.81 32.28 17.80
N LEU A 541 -12.11 30.99 18.00
CA LEU A 541 -13.27 30.54 18.77
C LEU A 541 -13.13 30.78 20.28
N ARG A 542 -12.00 31.28 20.79
CA ARG A 542 -11.95 31.79 22.18
C ARG A 542 -12.52 33.19 22.28
N LYS A 543 -12.36 34.00 21.23
CA LYS A 543 -12.95 35.34 21.14
C LYS A 543 -14.43 35.25 20.73
N THR A 544 -14.74 34.43 19.74
CA THR A 544 -16.10 34.22 19.22
C THR A 544 -16.45 32.73 19.23
N PRO A 545 -16.91 32.17 20.37
CA PRO A 545 -17.19 30.74 20.49
C PRO A 545 -18.21 30.23 19.49
N ALA A 546 -18.11 28.94 19.14
CA ALA A 546 -19.12 28.27 18.34
C ALA A 546 -20.48 28.27 19.08
N SER A 547 -21.56 28.52 18.34
CA SER A 547 -22.93 28.42 18.84
C SER A 547 -23.56 27.11 18.38
N HIS A 548 -23.72 26.94 17.07
CA HIS A 548 -24.31 25.77 16.43
C HIS A 548 -23.94 25.75 14.93
N ILE A 549 -24.24 24.64 14.26
CA ILE A 549 -24.16 24.48 12.82
C ILE A 549 -25.59 24.43 12.27
N THR A 550 -25.84 25.12 11.16
CA THR A 550 -27.11 25.06 10.41
C THR A 550 -26.94 24.17 9.19
N GLU A 551 -27.97 24.08 8.34
CA GLU A 551 -27.93 23.29 7.11
C GLU A 551 -26.79 23.69 6.15
N ASN A 552 -26.29 24.93 6.22
CA ASN A 552 -25.29 25.45 5.29
C ASN A 552 -24.24 26.38 5.93
N SER A 553 -24.28 26.60 7.26
CA SER A 553 -23.44 27.60 7.90
C SER A 553 -22.88 27.17 9.25
N PHE A 554 -21.69 27.68 9.57
CA PHE A 554 -21.13 27.64 10.92
C PHE A 554 -21.46 28.96 11.64
N VAL A 555 -22.14 28.88 12.79
CA VAL A 555 -22.60 30.07 13.53
C VAL A 555 -21.82 30.25 14.81
N THR A 556 -21.27 31.45 15.02
CA THR A 556 -20.61 31.85 16.27
C THR A 556 -21.56 32.59 17.21
N LYS A 557 -21.24 32.65 18.51
CA LYS A 557 -22.09 33.24 19.56
C LYS A 557 -22.34 34.75 19.40
N ASP A 558 -21.54 35.44 18.61
CA ASP A 558 -21.76 36.84 18.22
C ASP A 558 -22.79 37.00 17.08
N GLY A 559 -23.43 35.90 16.65
CA GLY A 559 -24.49 35.89 15.65
C GLY A 559 -23.99 35.84 14.20
N LYS A 560 -22.67 35.80 13.97
CA LYS A 560 -22.12 35.67 12.61
C LYS A 560 -22.29 34.25 12.10
N ALA A 561 -22.88 34.14 10.91
CA ALA A 561 -22.98 32.90 10.15
C ALA A 561 -21.97 32.91 9.01
N GLN A 562 -21.17 31.85 8.90
CA GLN A 562 -20.26 31.62 7.78
C GLN A 562 -20.79 30.48 6.94
N GLU A 563 -21.22 30.78 5.72
CA GLU A 563 -21.67 29.77 4.76
C GLU A 563 -20.50 28.90 4.32
N LEU A 564 -20.73 27.59 4.25
CA LEU A 564 -19.72 26.59 3.90
C LEU A 564 -20.34 25.56 2.96
N ASP A 565 -19.60 25.18 1.92
CA ASP A 565 -19.94 24.04 1.06
C ASP A 565 -19.37 22.73 1.61
N VAL A 566 -18.21 22.82 2.27
CA VAL A 566 -17.45 21.68 2.81
C VAL A 566 -17.03 21.97 4.24
N LEU A 567 -17.24 21.02 5.14
CA LEU A 567 -16.85 21.10 6.55
C LEU A 567 -15.92 19.93 6.95
N ILE A 568 -14.67 20.27 7.28
CA ILE A 568 -13.63 19.29 7.60
C ILE A 568 -13.40 19.25 9.12
N TYR A 569 -13.61 18.07 9.73
CA TYR A 569 -13.34 17.87 11.16
C TYR A 569 -11.90 17.40 11.38
N ALA A 570 -11.01 18.35 11.72
CA ALA A 570 -9.66 18.11 12.20
C ALA A 570 -9.61 18.06 13.74
N THR A 571 -10.60 17.39 14.35
CA THR A 571 -10.90 17.46 15.79
C THR A 571 -10.26 16.34 16.61
N GLY A 572 -9.52 15.46 15.95
CA GLY A 572 -8.66 14.47 16.59
C GLY A 572 -9.40 13.20 16.97
N PHE A 573 -8.99 12.60 18.08
CA PHE A 573 -9.39 11.25 18.47
C PHE A 573 -9.67 11.23 19.97
N ASP A 574 -10.36 10.18 20.42
CA ASP A 574 -10.38 9.83 21.83
C ASP A 574 -9.12 9.03 22.18
N PRO A 575 -8.10 9.67 22.78
CA PRO A 575 -6.76 9.09 22.86
C PRO A 575 -6.72 7.93 23.87
N ILE A 576 -5.83 6.97 23.59
CA ILE A 576 -5.40 5.88 24.48
C ILE A 576 -6.53 4.88 24.78
N THR A 577 -7.52 5.25 25.58
CA THR A 577 -8.59 4.32 25.98
C THR A 577 -9.76 4.30 25.01
N GLY A 578 -9.90 5.26 24.09
CA GLY A 578 -11.10 5.39 23.25
C GLY A 578 -11.36 4.17 22.36
N ALA A 579 -10.32 3.64 21.72
CA ALA A 579 -10.42 2.40 20.94
C ALA A 579 -10.77 1.19 21.82
N PHE A 580 -10.35 1.19 23.09
CA PHE A 580 -10.76 0.16 24.04
C PHE A 580 -12.23 0.33 24.42
N SER A 581 -12.68 1.54 24.74
CA SER A 581 -14.08 1.84 25.09
C SER A 581 -15.07 1.59 23.95
N ALA A 582 -14.62 1.57 22.69
CA ALA A 582 -15.45 1.26 21.53
C ALA A 582 -15.85 -0.22 21.40
N ILE A 583 -15.23 -1.11 22.18
CA ILE A 583 -15.52 -2.54 22.22
C ILE A 583 -16.13 -2.85 23.58
N GLU A 584 -17.33 -3.43 23.59
CA GLU A 584 -17.95 -3.91 24.82
C GLU A 584 -17.10 -5.04 25.40
N ARG A 585 -16.56 -4.86 26.61
CA ARG A 585 -15.69 -5.85 27.23
C ARG A 585 -16.15 -6.22 28.62
N HIS A 586 -16.35 -7.53 28.79
CA HIS A 586 -16.62 -8.17 30.06
C HIS A 586 -15.41 -9.00 30.42
N ALA A 587 -14.69 -8.52 31.41
CA ALA A 587 -13.47 -9.09 31.94
C ALA A 587 -13.79 -10.17 32.98
N LYS A 588 -12.76 -10.62 33.72
CA LYS A 588 -12.94 -11.55 34.83
C LYS A 588 -14.00 -11.07 35.83
N ASP A 589 -14.81 -11.99 36.32
CA ASP A 589 -15.97 -11.73 37.18
C ASP A 589 -17.01 -10.80 36.51
N ASP A 590 -17.17 -10.84 35.19
CA ASP A 590 -18.11 -9.99 34.43
C ASP A 590 -17.91 -8.48 34.70
N ARG A 591 -16.64 -8.08 34.85
CA ARG A 591 -16.27 -6.69 35.14
C ARG A 591 -16.18 -5.88 33.85
N PRO A 592 -16.78 -4.69 33.76
CA PRO A 592 -16.57 -3.84 32.60
C PRO A 592 -15.13 -3.31 32.58
N LEU A 593 -14.52 -3.24 31.38
CA LEU A 593 -13.18 -2.64 31.26
C LEU A 593 -13.19 -1.16 31.67
N VAL A 594 -14.17 -0.38 31.19
CA VAL A 594 -14.29 1.05 31.44
C VAL A 594 -15.70 1.37 31.89
N ALA A 595 -15.86 2.12 32.97
CA ALA A 595 -17.11 2.77 33.35
C ALA A 595 -16.84 4.01 34.21
N SER A 596 -17.81 4.92 34.22
CA SER A 596 -17.75 6.15 35.02
C SER A 596 -18.17 5.90 36.46
N SER A 597 -17.55 6.60 37.40
CA SER A 597 -17.76 6.49 38.85
C SER A 597 -19.18 6.86 39.31
N ASP A 598 -19.93 7.60 38.50
CA ASP A 598 -21.33 7.96 38.72
C ASP A 598 -22.33 6.85 38.35
N THR A 599 -21.86 5.77 37.70
CA THR A 599 -22.70 4.63 37.32
C THR A 599 -22.64 3.49 38.33
N LYS A 600 -23.70 2.69 38.43
CA LYS A 600 -23.72 1.47 39.28
C LYS A 600 -22.62 0.47 38.92
N GLN A 601 -22.22 0.42 37.64
CA GLN A 601 -21.18 -0.46 37.13
C GLN A 601 -19.76 0.07 37.42
N GLY A 602 -19.60 1.38 37.65
CA GLY A 602 -18.33 2.04 37.94
C GLY A 602 -17.54 1.39 39.08
N GLN A 603 -18.21 0.98 40.16
CA GLN A 603 -17.56 0.36 41.32
C GLN A 603 -16.81 -0.94 41.00
N ARG A 604 -17.16 -1.61 39.89
CA ARG A 604 -16.55 -2.87 39.45
C ARG A 604 -15.63 -2.70 38.25
N ALA A 605 -15.53 -1.50 37.67
CA ALA A 605 -14.74 -1.27 36.47
C ALA A 605 -13.24 -1.50 36.71
N ILE A 606 -12.53 -1.93 35.68
CA ILE A 606 -11.06 -2.09 35.74
C ILE A 606 -10.39 -0.72 35.58
N TRP A 607 -10.83 0.08 34.60
CA TRP A 607 -10.38 1.45 34.34
C TRP A 607 -11.47 2.46 34.71
N LEU A 608 -11.69 2.62 36.01
CA LEU A 608 -12.61 3.62 36.54
C LEU A 608 -12.25 5.02 36.00
N ASP A 609 -13.24 5.75 35.46
CA ASP A 609 -13.07 7.08 34.89
C ASP A 609 -11.93 7.19 33.85
N HIS A 610 -11.74 6.13 33.04
CA HIS A 610 -10.68 6.05 32.03
C HIS A 610 -9.26 6.17 32.62
N ARG A 611 -9.03 5.69 33.85
CA ARG A 611 -7.72 5.69 34.52
C ARG A 611 -7.12 4.28 34.52
N PRO A 612 -6.36 3.90 33.47
CA PRO A 612 -5.78 2.56 33.37
C PRO A 612 -4.69 2.34 34.41
N ARG A 613 -4.51 1.07 34.82
CA ARG A 613 -3.49 0.63 35.79
C ARG A 613 -2.85 -0.65 35.31
N THR A 614 -1.78 -0.56 34.55
CA THR A 614 -1.22 -1.73 33.86
C THR A 614 -0.03 -2.34 34.61
N PHE A 615 0.47 -3.47 34.12
CA PHE A 615 1.84 -3.93 34.39
C PHE A 615 2.67 -3.82 33.11
N LEU A 616 3.76 -3.05 33.17
CA LEU A 616 4.64 -2.69 32.04
C LEU A 616 3.91 -2.09 30.82
N GLY A 617 2.67 -1.64 30.96
CA GLY A 617 1.83 -1.24 29.82
C GLY A 617 1.44 -2.39 28.89
N LEU A 618 1.75 -3.64 29.25
CA LEU A 618 1.56 -4.82 28.40
C LEU A 618 0.38 -5.67 28.87
N THR A 619 0.15 -5.78 30.18
CA THR A 619 -0.93 -6.59 30.77
C THR A 619 -1.72 -5.77 31.79
N GLU A 620 -2.88 -6.28 32.19
CA GLU A 620 -3.81 -5.63 33.12
C GLU A 620 -4.44 -6.68 34.06
N ARG A 621 -4.69 -6.31 35.31
CA ARG A 621 -5.32 -7.21 36.29
C ARG A 621 -6.80 -7.38 35.94
N ALA A 622 -7.32 -8.59 36.17
CA ALA A 622 -8.65 -9.05 35.78
C ALA A 622 -8.85 -9.18 34.26
N MET A 623 -7.78 -9.05 33.47
CA MET A 623 -7.76 -9.29 32.03
C MET A 623 -6.74 -10.40 31.69
N PRO A 624 -6.94 -11.64 32.17
CA PRO A 624 -5.99 -12.72 31.95
C PRO A 624 -5.78 -12.94 30.45
N ASN A 625 -4.57 -13.33 30.04
CA ASN A 625 -4.21 -13.64 28.66
C ASN A 625 -4.36 -12.49 27.63
N MET A 626 -4.68 -11.27 28.08
CA MET A 626 -4.67 -10.06 27.26
C MET A 626 -3.29 -9.42 27.26
N PHE A 627 -2.77 -9.13 26.06
CA PHE A 627 -1.59 -8.30 25.87
C PHE A 627 -1.93 -7.03 25.08
N MET A 628 -1.25 -5.93 25.37
CA MET A 628 -1.45 -4.64 24.70
C MET A 628 -0.18 -4.18 23.98
N VAL A 629 -0.32 -3.72 22.74
CA VAL A 629 0.74 -3.06 21.97
C VAL A 629 0.31 -1.62 21.72
N LEU A 630 1.16 -0.66 22.14
CA LEU A 630 0.77 0.76 22.24
C LEU A 630 -0.46 0.99 23.13
N GLY A 631 -0.57 0.21 24.21
CA GLY A 631 -1.57 0.41 25.26
C GLY A 631 -1.22 1.57 26.20
N PRO A 632 -2.03 1.77 27.26
CA PRO A 632 -1.70 2.70 28.31
C PRO A 632 -0.36 2.39 28.99
N HIS A 633 0.26 3.39 29.59
CA HIS A 633 1.52 3.28 30.34
C HIS A 633 2.72 2.70 29.55
N GLN A 634 2.67 2.66 28.22
CA GLN A 634 3.85 2.41 27.39
C GLN A 634 4.61 3.72 27.08
N PRO A 635 5.90 3.64 26.69
CA PRO A 635 6.72 4.82 26.43
C PRO A 635 6.19 5.71 25.31
N PHE A 636 6.32 7.02 25.52
CA PHE A 636 6.10 8.03 24.49
C PHE A 636 7.36 8.21 23.62
N GLY A 637 7.17 8.55 22.33
CA GLY A 637 8.27 8.80 21.40
C GLY A 637 8.02 8.19 20.02
N ASN A 638 9.06 7.64 19.42
CA ASN A 638 8.99 7.00 18.11
C ASN A 638 8.17 5.70 18.19
N ALA A 639 6.88 5.80 17.86
CA ALA A 639 5.91 4.72 17.96
C ALA A 639 6.37 3.42 17.29
N LYS A 640 7.07 3.48 16.14
CA LYS A 640 7.52 2.26 15.44
C LYS A 640 8.55 1.48 16.26
N ARG A 641 9.52 2.18 16.88
CA ARG A 641 10.54 1.56 17.73
C ARG A 641 9.94 1.00 19.03
N ASN A 642 8.88 1.63 19.53
CA ASN A 642 8.18 1.15 20.71
C ASN A 642 7.29 -0.07 20.39
N ILE A 643 6.58 -0.07 19.25
CA ILE A 643 5.80 -1.22 18.76
C ILE A 643 6.70 -2.45 18.59
N GLU A 644 7.82 -2.31 17.87
CA GLU A 644 8.75 -3.42 17.63
C GLU A 644 9.21 -4.07 18.93
N HIS A 645 9.53 -3.26 19.95
CA HIS A 645 9.96 -3.76 21.24
C HIS A 645 8.79 -4.41 22.02
N ALA A 646 7.63 -3.76 22.11
CA ALA A 646 6.47 -4.31 22.80
C ALA A 646 6.03 -5.65 22.19
N VAL A 647 5.97 -5.75 20.85
CA VAL A 647 5.66 -7.01 20.14
C VAL A 647 6.71 -8.07 20.44
N LYS A 648 8.00 -7.72 20.51
CA LYS A 648 9.07 -8.66 20.87
C LYS A 648 8.91 -9.20 22.30
N VAL A 649 8.62 -8.33 23.28
CA VAL A 649 8.40 -8.74 24.67
C VAL A 649 7.19 -9.67 24.78
N VAL A 650 6.06 -9.32 24.15
CA VAL A 650 4.87 -10.16 24.13
C VAL A 650 5.13 -11.50 23.43
N SER A 651 5.87 -11.51 22.32
CA SER A 651 6.22 -12.75 21.61
C SER A 651 7.09 -13.66 22.46
N ASP A 652 8.08 -13.11 23.18
CA ASP A 652 8.96 -13.89 24.07
C ASP A 652 8.20 -14.45 25.27
N LEU A 653 7.23 -13.71 25.80
CA LEU A 653 6.34 -14.17 26.88
C LEU A 653 5.41 -15.29 26.38
N LEU A 654 4.82 -15.15 25.20
CA LEU A 654 3.98 -16.21 24.60
C LEU A 654 4.79 -17.46 24.29
N GLN A 655 6.03 -17.32 23.83
CA GLN A 655 6.94 -18.45 23.63
C GLN A 655 7.25 -19.14 24.96
N PHE A 656 7.53 -18.38 26.03
CA PHE A 656 7.71 -18.93 27.38
C PHE A 656 6.48 -19.70 27.88
N CYS A 657 5.27 -19.17 27.64
CA CYS A 657 4.03 -19.88 27.98
C CYS A 657 3.92 -21.20 27.21
N LYS A 658 4.19 -21.17 25.90
CA LYS A 658 4.19 -22.35 25.06
C LYS A 658 5.19 -23.41 25.52
N ASP A 659 6.42 -23.02 25.84
CA ASP A 659 7.49 -23.94 26.24
C ASP A 659 7.22 -24.61 27.60
N ASN A 660 6.43 -23.95 28.47
CA ASN A 660 6.08 -24.46 29.79
C ASN A 660 4.65 -25.03 29.89
N ASN A 661 3.90 -25.04 28.78
CA ASN A 661 2.49 -25.42 28.69
C ASN A 661 1.58 -24.59 29.62
N TYR A 662 1.83 -23.29 29.72
CA TYR A 662 0.93 -22.37 30.42
C TYR A 662 -0.21 -21.92 29.50
N THR A 663 -1.42 -21.95 30.03
CA THR A 663 -2.67 -21.51 29.37
C THR A 663 -3.27 -20.26 30.03
N TYR A 664 -2.64 -19.78 31.11
CA TYR A 664 -3.05 -18.60 31.85
C TYR A 664 -1.85 -17.71 32.15
N VAL A 665 -2.02 -16.40 31.96
CA VAL A 665 -1.07 -15.34 32.34
C VAL A 665 -1.86 -14.15 32.88
N GLU A 666 -1.56 -13.71 34.09
CA GLU A 666 -2.17 -12.50 34.67
C GLU A 666 -1.16 -11.77 35.57
N PRO A 667 -1.08 -10.43 35.56
CA PRO A 667 -0.22 -9.74 36.51
C PRO A 667 -0.79 -9.78 37.93
N THR A 668 0.08 -9.93 38.92
CA THR A 668 -0.26 -9.76 40.33
C THR A 668 -0.70 -8.31 40.59
N GLN A 669 -1.57 -8.11 41.59
CA GLN A 669 -2.01 -6.76 41.99
C GLN A 669 -0.82 -5.86 42.38
N LYS A 670 0.13 -6.42 43.13
CA LYS A 670 1.36 -5.73 43.56
C LYS A 670 2.16 -5.22 42.36
N ALA A 671 2.36 -6.04 41.33
CA ALA A 671 3.13 -5.65 40.15
C ALA A 671 2.45 -4.51 39.36
N VAL A 672 1.11 -4.54 39.26
CA VAL A 672 0.31 -3.46 38.67
C VAL A 672 0.44 -2.16 39.48
N ASP A 673 0.36 -2.26 40.80
CA ASP A 673 0.45 -1.12 41.71
C ASP A 673 1.83 -0.45 41.59
N GLU A 674 2.91 -1.22 41.72
CA GLU A 674 4.30 -0.75 41.63
C GLU A 674 4.60 -0.11 40.26
N TRP A 675 4.12 -0.70 39.16
CA TRP A 675 4.29 -0.10 37.83
C TRP A 675 3.51 1.21 37.69
N SER A 676 2.26 1.23 38.15
CA SER A 676 1.40 2.42 38.08
C SER A 676 1.99 3.58 38.90
N GLU A 677 2.50 3.30 40.09
CA GLU A 677 3.20 4.28 40.94
C GLU A 677 4.46 4.81 40.26
N HIS A 678 5.28 3.93 39.68
CA HIS A 678 6.47 4.32 38.93
C HIS A 678 6.13 5.21 37.72
N VAL A 679 5.05 4.92 37.00
CA VAL A 679 4.57 5.74 35.88
C VAL A 679 4.17 7.14 36.36
N VAL A 680 3.46 7.24 37.48
CA VAL A 680 3.08 8.52 38.10
C VAL A 680 4.31 9.27 38.58
N GLU A 681 5.28 8.59 39.21
CA GLU A 681 6.52 9.23 39.67
C GLU A 681 7.33 9.80 38.50
N CYS A 682 7.52 9.03 37.43
CA CYS A 682 8.18 9.52 36.21
C CYS A 682 7.47 10.73 35.60
N SER A 683 6.15 10.82 35.73
CA SER A 683 5.38 11.96 35.25
C SER A 683 5.71 13.26 36.01
N LYS A 684 6.14 13.17 37.27
CA LYS A 684 6.60 14.35 38.04
C LYS A 684 7.86 14.97 37.45
N GLY A 685 8.67 14.24 36.68
CA GLY A 685 9.83 14.79 35.97
C GLY A 685 9.47 15.69 34.77
N ALA A 686 8.22 15.64 34.30
CA ALA A 686 7.71 16.44 33.17
C ALA A 686 6.64 17.43 33.63
N ILE A 687 6.91 18.15 34.74
CA ILE A 687 5.98 19.03 35.46
C ILE A 687 5.17 19.91 34.51
N LEU A 688 5.85 20.63 33.60
CA LEU A 688 5.20 21.61 32.73
C LEU A 688 4.21 20.99 31.72
N THR A 689 4.42 19.72 31.36
CA THR A 689 3.54 18.99 30.44
C THR A 689 2.28 18.48 31.13
N ASN A 690 2.36 18.14 32.42
CA ASN A 690 1.24 17.57 33.17
C ASN A 690 0.33 18.62 33.83
N GLU A 691 0.74 19.89 33.83
CA GLU A 691 -0.06 21.02 34.32
C GLU A 691 -1.06 21.57 33.30
N ILE A 692 -1.05 21.08 32.05
CA ILE A 692 -1.87 21.62 30.98
C ILE A 692 -2.86 20.58 30.44
N ASP A 693 -4.03 21.04 30.04
CA ASP A 693 -5.02 20.16 29.41
C ASP A 693 -4.56 19.76 28.02
N SER A 694 -4.52 18.47 27.73
CA SER A 694 -4.21 17.92 26.42
C SER A 694 -4.73 16.49 26.31
N TRP A 695 -4.87 15.99 25.09
CA TRP A 695 -5.04 14.55 24.82
C TRP A 695 -3.94 13.71 25.50
N MET A 696 -2.77 14.32 25.69
CA MET A 696 -1.59 13.74 26.35
C MET A 696 -1.76 13.51 27.86
N THR A 697 -2.65 14.26 28.50
CA THR A 697 -3.02 14.17 29.92
C THR A 697 -4.43 13.60 30.09
N GLY A 698 -4.97 12.95 29.05
CA GLY A 698 -6.30 12.34 29.07
C GLY A 698 -7.48 13.31 28.99
N VAL A 699 -7.24 14.62 28.86
CA VAL A 699 -8.32 15.61 28.77
C VAL A 699 -8.77 15.78 27.32
N ASN A 700 -10.04 15.48 27.06
CA ASN A 700 -10.72 15.75 25.81
C ASN A 700 -12.14 16.22 26.08
N THR A 701 -12.39 17.53 25.93
CA THR A 701 -13.70 18.15 26.16
C THR A 701 -14.79 17.73 25.16
N ASN A 702 -14.42 17.03 24.08
CA ASN A 702 -15.39 16.48 23.13
C ASN A 702 -15.86 15.07 23.54
N VAL A 703 -15.34 14.52 24.64
CA VAL A 703 -15.67 13.19 25.15
C VAL A 703 -16.13 13.31 26.59
N ASP A 704 -17.33 12.83 26.87
CA ASP A 704 -17.91 12.83 28.22
C ASP A 704 -17.02 12.05 29.20
N GLY A 705 -16.91 12.55 30.43
CA GLY A 705 -16.07 11.93 31.47
C GLY A 705 -14.56 12.18 31.35
N LYS A 706 -14.06 12.71 30.23
CA LYS A 706 -12.62 12.99 30.00
C LYS A 706 -12.23 14.45 30.22
N THR A 707 -12.66 15.01 31.35
CA THR A 707 -12.37 16.40 31.74
C THR A 707 -11.30 16.51 32.82
N VAL A 708 -10.88 15.39 33.41
CA VAL A 708 -9.90 15.34 34.49
C VAL A 708 -8.57 14.80 33.96
N ARG A 709 -7.47 15.44 34.36
CA ARG A 709 -6.13 14.99 33.97
C ARG A 709 -5.81 13.63 34.57
N ASN A 710 -5.24 12.75 33.77
CA ASN A 710 -4.75 11.45 34.20
C ASN A 710 -3.34 11.17 33.66
N VAL A 711 -2.65 10.22 34.29
CA VAL A 711 -1.35 9.72 33.82
C VAL A 711 -1.58 8.40 33.09
N ALA A 712 -1.99 8.50 31.83
CA ALA A 712 -2.26 7.33 30.98
C ALA A 712 -1.04 6.86 30.16
N ARG A 713 0.11 7.54 30.27
CA ARG A 713 1.34 7.24 29.50
C ARG A 713 2.57 7.25 30.39
N TYR A 714 3.57 6.46 30.00
CA TYR A 714 4.86 6.46 30.68
C TYR A 714 5.75 7.59 30.14
N ALA A 715 6.13 8.50 31.04
CA ALA A 715 6.96 9.67 30.74
C ALA A 715 8.47 9.43 30.95
N GLY A 716 8.86 8.25 31.45
CA GLY A 716 10.27 7.88 31.57
C GLY A 716 10.91 7.53 30.23
N SER A 717 12.21 7.27 30.23
CA SER A 717 12.96 6.98 29.01
C SER A 717 12.62 5.61 28.43
N VAL A 718 12.66 5.50 27.10
CA VAL A 718 12.53 4.22 26.39
C VAL A 718 13.60 3.21 26.83
N ILE A 719 14.80 3.68 27.19
CA ILE A 719 15.92 2.85 27.67
C ILE A 719 15.54 2.15 28.98
N GLU A 720 15.04 2.91 29.95
CA GLU A 720 14.65 2.37 31.27
C GLU A 720 13.45 1.43 31.14
N TYR A 721 12.50 1.75 30.26
CA TYR A 721 11.38 0.84 29.97
C TYR A 721 11.87 -0.51 29.45
N ARG A 722 12.75 -0.50 28.46
CA ARG A 722 13.32 -1.73 27.86
C ARG A 722 14.07 -2.55 28.90
N LYS A 723 14.85 -1.88 29.76
CA LYS A 723 15.56 -2.54 30.86
C LYS A 723 14.58 -3.26 31.79
N ARG A 724 13.49 -2.60 32.20
CA ARG A 724 12.47 -3.22 33.07
C ARG A 724 11.75 -4.40 32.43
N CYS A 725 11.48 -4.34 31.13
CA CYS A 725 10.94 -5.49 30.40
C CYS A 725 11.93 -6.67 30.38
N GLU A 726 13.22 -6.40 30.19
CA GLU A 726 14.26 -7.43 30.22
C GLU A 726 14.46 -7.99 31.63
N ASP A 727 14.50 -7.16 32.66
CA ASP A 727 14.62 -7.58 34.07
C ASP A 727 13.44 -8.49 34.47
N CYS A 728 12.22 -8.15 34.01
CA CYS A 728 11.05 -9.01 34.17
C CYS A 728 11.27 -10.37 33.49
N LYS A 729 11.76 -10.41 32.25
CA LYS A 729 12.04 -11.66 31.53
C LYS A 729 13.12 -12.50 32.22
N VAL A 730 14.25 -11.90 32.61
CA VAL A 730 15.39 -12.59 33.23
C VAL A 730 15.03 -13.16 34.60
N SER A 731 14.14 -12.50 35.35
CA SER A 731 13.61 -12.98 36.62
C SER A 731 12.56 -14.10 36.49
N GLY A 732 12.32 -14.62 35.28
CA GLY A 732 11.28 -15.64 35.04
C GLY A 732 9.87 -15.05 35.05
N TYR A 733 9.72 -13.81 34.60
CA TYR A 733 8.47 -13.04 34.59
C TYR A 733 7.88 -12.81 35.97
N GLN A 734 8.73 -12.47 36.95
CA GLN A 734 8.30 -12.14 38.30
C GLN A 734 7.24 -11.01 38.25
N GLY A 735 6.12 -11.22 38.94
CA GLY A 735 4.98 -10.32 38.92
C GLY A 735 3.84 -10.78 38.00
N LEU A 736 4.05 -11.81 37.17
CA LEU A 736 3.00 -12.55 36.47
C LEU A 736 2.71 -13.90 37.16
N GLU A 737 1.43 -14.27 37.17
CA GLU A 737 0.91 -15.55 37.62
C GLU A 737 0.63 -16.43 36.39
N PHE A 738 1.01 -17.71 36.47
CA PHE A 738 0.88 -18.68 35.39
C PHE A 738 0.15 -19.94 35.86
N LEU A 739 -0.79 -20.45 35.04
CA LEU A 739 -1.49 -21.72 35.26
C LEU A 739 -1.39 -22.59 33.99
N LYS A 740 -1.51 -23.91 34.17
CA LYS A 740 -1.48 -24.91 33.10
C LYS A 740 -2.89 -25.29 32.68
#